data_AF-A0A2I2GPK4-F1
#
_entry.id   AF-A0A2I2GPK4-F1
#
_cell.length_a   1.000
_cell.length_b   1.000
_cell.length_c   1.000
_cell.angle_alpha   90.00
_cell.angle_beta   90.00
_cell.angle_gamma   90.00
#
_symmetry.space_group_name_H-M   'P 1'
#
loop_
_entity.id
_entity.type
_entity.pdbx_description
1 polymer ?
#
loop_
_entity_poly.entity_id
_entity_poly.type
_entity_poly.pdbx_seq_one_letter_code
_entity_poly.pdbx_strand_id
1 'polypeptide(L)'
;MACPTKLEDCTVVWLCPREVDLRAAIAMLDRASDKIPARARGQNVIYTVGEISCHKVAVVGYYQEQGLAVSGSMAAEVTRDLPNLQFGFLVGIAGGIPSPTRNIQLGDVAVAVPEKDRPGVVGYDLGVAGEDDRFDLKHWQNSTHPLLRSMINIVRARNESRFWRHLCSDNLTEFRRPDGRLVQPKVHYGTILSGNSDIQSKTRRDYLRDRYGGIAVEMEAAGMMTRLPVAVIRGISDFADGVKNDAWQAHAAITAAAYTKELLVRLPGEKKENSPTNCMPEVSQPTPFADQDIRLTQALPEGWAFVGREGEMAFLEKELGFSAQPLLQRCVAGLWGLTGVGKSQLAARFVSQQRSKHPEREIFWISGESQEAFEHSVISMLKVGVHGYASDHANFIELSQEQRTALVNSFFAELNRMDDARWLLVIDGLNANPWRNSSHTASVDIHIFVGRLKRGYVLLTSRRRDLVERYHPNREVKGLSDEDAVALLRTQVDPRLIGRGGLFLPQCYVREKVGLLKGLPLALRLAASNISRYRYTVTDCLEAWTYRGTDSGFLGIDETLSRSMELSFKELELADPVAARILTLFSFLHHRDLWYDLCLGATEDTYPAWLHELAAQNRPFRDFYPLLADLSFIELRFAANGHQLWETHPAIQVVARQRAICNGQDHVYIRCAISLVASYAPRSYEEDFWDTIRRLEPHADLCWSYITQGKWGPDTNLTELESLGSLFRHVGQYGRAEIIYRMVENGLTSLIFQTPSLAAKEFLADVQTNLGLVYTCQRKFDPALRAFEQSLALKRETGGLEPDEAMSIMYNKAVVFMMTDKLEEAEALLCNAAAHFAQSETESLLRKEYNHLCVRIIKDMGELILRRGLTEAAMSLFRDVFDTQRNVLGDTHPTLVSLKLNMGRASTELGQFEAARALLEEVIAIYTEWWGRRHPETMRAIDELAWTLMEEGRYKEAVKGSALSEMQKAGELWEEVLGFYRSIHGDGSDMAGQVSLNLLCLGNAGSADQEMNGGYIPVLNL
;
A
#
# COMPACT_ATOMS: atom_id res chain seq x y z
N MET A 1 44.20 -5.32 42.11
CA MET A 1 44.20 -6.20 40.92
C MET A 1 43.51 -5.43 39.80
N ALA A 2 44.16 -5.21 38.66
CA ALA A 2 43.57 -4.49 37.53
C ALA A 2 42.40 -5.31 36.97
N CYS A 3 41.27 -4.65 36.68
CA CYS A 3 40.12 -5.28 36.05
C CYS A 3 40.54 -5.78 34.65
N PRO A 4 40.28 -7.04 34.28
CA PRO A 4 40.66 -7.54 32.96
C PRO A 4 39.98 -6.71 31.87
N THR A 5 40.77 -6.24 30.89
CA THR A 5 40.29 -5.46 29.75
C THR A 5 39.23 -6.26 29.02
N LYS A 6 37.98 -5.78 29.06
CA LYS A 6 36.86 -6.45 28.40
C LYS A 6 36.78 -6.02 26.94
N LEU A 7 36.21 -6.89 26.10
CA LEU A 7 36.01 -6.60 24.67
C LEU A 7 35.18 -5.32 24.44
N GLU A 8 34.20 -5.07 25.30
CA GLU A 8 33.35 -3.87 25.27
C GLU A 8 34.12 -2.57 25.54
N ASP A 9 35.27 -2.62 26.20
CA ASP A 9 36.05 -1.44 26.53
C ASP A 9 37.02 -1.02 25.41
N CYS A 10 37.16 -1.82 24.35
CA CYS A 10 38.10 -1.56 23.27
C CYS A 10 37.62 -0.40 22.38
N THR A 11 38.43 0.65 22.30
CA THR A 11 38.17 1.82 21.45
C THR A 11 38.93 1.75 20.13
N VAL A 12 39.89 0.83 20.02
CA VAL A 12 40.72 0.64 18.83
C VAL A 12 40.64 -0.82 18.39
N VAL A 13 40.47 -1.05 17.09
CA VAL A 13 40.65 -2.38 16.50
C VAL A 13 41.91 -2.44 15.64
N TRP A 14 42.64 -3.54 15.73
CA TRP A 14 43.80 -3.84 14.92
C TRP A 14 43.51 -5.09 14.07
N LEU A 15 43.32 -4.89 12.77
CA LEU A 15 42.92 -5.89 11.79
C LEU A 15 44.17 -6.46 11.12
N CYS A 16 44.33 -7.78 11.20
CA CYS A 16 45.49 -8.54 10.75
C CYS A 16 45.05 -9.59 9.70
N PRO A 17 45.25 -9.33 8.40
CA PRO A 17 44.83 -10.25 7.35
C PRO A 17 45.55 -11.60 7.34
N ARG A 18 46.80 -11.67 7.85
CA ARG A 18 47.60 -12.90 7.89
C ARG A 18 48.02 -13.24 9.30
N GLU A 19 48.34 -14.52 9.52
CA GLU A 19 48.85 -15.00 10.81
C GLU A 19 50.13 -14.26 11.24
N VAL A 20 51.04 -13.98 10.30
CA VAL A 20 52.26 -13.21 10.57
C VAL A 20 51.96 -11.77 11.01
N ASP A 21 50.88 -11.17 10.48
CA ASP A 21 50.42 -9.83 10.86
C ASP A 21 49.81 -9.86 12.28
N LEU A 22 49.08 -10.93 12.60
CA LEU A 22 48.46 -11.13 13.92
C LEU A 22 49.53 -11.32 15.00
N ARG A 23 50.54 -12.16 14.75
CA ARG A 23 51.68 -12.34 15.66
C ARG A 23 52.42 -11.02 15.89
N ALA A 24 52.67 -10.26 14.82
CA ALA A 24 53.31 -8.95 14.90
C ALA A 24 52.50 -7.94 15.73
N ALA A 25 51.17 -7.92 15.57
CA ALA A 25 50.30 -7.04 16.35
C ALA A 25 50.27 -7.41 17.84
N ILE A 26 50.17 -8.71 18.16
CA ILE A 26 50.20 -9.21 19.55
C ILE A 26 51.54 -8.87 20.22
N ALA A 27 52.66 -9.03 19.50
CA ALA A 27 53.99 -8.68 19.99
C ALA A 27 54.19 -7.18 20.29
N MET A 28 53.32 -6.32 19.72
CA MET A 28 53.35 -4.88 19.94
C MET A 28 52.45 -4.40 21.08
N LEU A 29 51.60 -5.26 21.65
CA LEU A 29 50.80 -4.92 22.85
C LEU A 29 51.73 -4.70 24.06
N ASP A 30 51.46 -3.68 24.87
CA ASP A 30 52.17 -3.47 26.14
C ASP A 30 51.70 -4.49 27.19
N ARG A 31 50.41 -4.85 27.14
CA ARG A 31 49.78 -5.93 27.91
C ARG A 31 48.79 -6.66 27.03
N ALA A 32 48.92 -7.98 26.93
CA ALA A 32 47.94 -8.83 26.28
C ALA A 32 47.16 -9.62 27.34
N SER A 33 45.85 -9.81 27.14
CA SER A 33 45.05 -10.70 27.97
C SER A 33 45.33 -12.16 27.59
N ASP A 34 45.70 -12.97 28.58
CA ASP A 34 45.88 -14.43 28.40
C ASP A 34 44.55 -15.17 28.17
N LYS A 35 43.40 -14.51 28.42
CA LYS A 35 42.07 -15.09 28.25
C LYS A 35 41.39 -14.55 27.00
N ILE A 36 40.91 -15.46 26.16
CA ILE A 36 40.02 -15.15 25.03
C ILE A 36 38.67 -14.71 25.59
N PRO A 37 38.10 -13.56 25.15
CA PRO A 37 36.78 -13.10 25.58
C PRO A 37 35.68 -14.13 25.27
N ALA A 38 34.66 -14.20 26.13
CA ALA A 38 33.50 -15.07 25.91
C ALA A 38 32.69 -14.61 24.68
N ARG A 39 32.23 -15.58 23.87
CA ARG A 39 31.49 -15.35 22.62
C ARG A 39 29.99 -15.19 22.88
N ALA A 40 29.38 -14.15 22.34
CA ALA A 40 27.93 -13.96 22.30
C ALA A 40 27.30 -14.73 21.11
N ARG A 41 26.01 -15.08 21.22
CA ARG A 41 25.27 -15.79 20.18
C ARG A 41 25.27 -14.97 18.88
N GLY A 42 25.83 -15.52 17.80
CA GLY A 42 25.89 -14.87 16.47
C GLY A 42 27.19 -14.14 16.14
N GLN A 43 28.17 -14.06 17.05
CA GLN A 43 29.52 -13.56 16.73
C GLN A 43 30.29 -14.62 15.94
N ASN A 44 30.97 -14.34 14.82
CA ASN A 44 31.80 -15.34 14.11
C ASN A 44 33.30 -15.07 14.18
N VAL A 45 33.69 -14.02 14.91
CA VAL A 45 35.05 -13.52 15.01
C VAL A 45 35.54 -13.65 16.45
N ILE A 46 36.82 -13.99 16.62
CA ILE A 46 37.48 -14.13 17.92
C ILE A 46 38.53 -13.03 18.07
N TYR A 47 38.61 -12.44 19.26
CA TYR A 47 39.47 -11.29 19.56
C TYR A 47 40.54 -11.63 20.58
N THR A 48 41.73 -11.07 20.37
CA THR A 48 42.74 -10.92 21.42
C THR A 48 42.65 -9.49 21.94
N VAL A 49 42.46 -9.31 23.24
CA VAL A 49 42.34 -7.96 23.83
C VAL A 49 43.63 -7.60 24.55
N GLY A 50 44.06 -6.35 24.43
CA GLY A 50 45.22 -5.82 25.12
C GLY A 50 45.22 -4.31 25.24
N GLU A 51 46.37 -3.77 25.65
CA GLU A 51 46.57 -2.33 25.85
C GLU A 51 47.84 -1.88 25.14
N ILE A 52 47.79 -0.67 24.55
CA ILE A 52 48.96 0.07 24.06
C ILE A 52 48.85 1.49 24.61
N SER A 53 49.81 1.91 25.43
CA SER A 53 49.76 3.17 26.16
C SER A 53 48.45 3.29 26.98
N CYS A 54 47.61 4.28 26.69
CA CYS A 54 46.31 4.48 27.32
C CYS A 54 45.13 3.89 26.53
N HIS A 55 45.39 3.21 25.41
CA HIS A 55 44.36 2.71 24.51
C HIS A 55 44.10 1.22 24.73
N LYS A 56 42.82 0.85 24.82
CA LYS A 56 42.38 -0.54 24.85
C LYS A 56 42.17 -1.03 23.42
N VAL A 57 42.91 -2.06 23.03
CA VAL A 57 43.05 -2.53 21.66
C VAL A 57 42.48 -3.95 21.53
N ALA A 58 41.55 -4.14 20.59
CA ALA A 58 41.11 -5.45 20.14
C ALA A 58 41.91 -5.83 18.88
N VAL A 59 42.60 -6.96 18.91
CA VAL A 59 43.36 -7.51 17.77
C VAL A 59 42.58 -8.69 17.19
N VAL A 60 42.45 -8.74 15.87
CA VAL A 60 41.65 -9.72 15.15
C VAL A 60 42.29 -10.11 13.82
N GLY A 61 42.18 -11.38 13.44
CA GLY A 61 42.56 -11.87 12.11
C GLY A 61 41.73 -13.07 11.66
N TYR A 62 41.70 -13.33 10.35
CA TYR A 62 41.06 -14.52 9.77
C TYR A 62 42.07 -15.61 9.44
N TYR A 63 41.61 -16.86 9.48
CA TYR A 63 42.40 -18.00 9.02
C TYR A 63 42.21 -18.18 7.52
N GLN A 64 43.27 -17.98 6.73
CA GLN A 64 43.39 -18.30 5.29
C GLN A 64 42.41 -17.66 4.29
N GLU A 65 41.50 -16.77 4.70
CA GLU A 65 40.60 -16.06 3.78
C GLU A 65 41.12 -14.63 3.47
N GLN A 66 41.37 -14.32 2.20
CA GLN A 66 41.83 -13.01 1.70
C GLN A 66 40.90 -12.48 0.60
N GLY A 67 40.87 -11.16 0.43
CA GLY A 67 40.12 -10.48 -0.63
C GLY A 67 39.11 -9.46 -0.13
N LEU A 68 38.62 -8.62 -1.04
CA LEU A 68 37.82 -7.43 -0.72
C LEU A 68 36.45 -7.77 -0.10
N ALA A 69 35.81 -8.86 -0.51
CA ALA A 69 34.51 -9.27 0.04
C ALA A 69 34.63 -9.78 1.48
N VAL A 70 35.64 -10.62 1.74
CA VAL A 70 35.95 -11.15 3.08
C VAL A 70 36.28 -10.01 4.04
N SER A 71 37.09 -9.06 3.59
CA SER A 71 37.51 -7.91 4.40
C SER A 71 36.32 -6.98 4.72
N GLY A 72 35.40 -6.77 3.78
CA GLY A 72 34.14 -6.04 4.02
C GLY A 72 33.20 -6.78 4.99
N SER A 73 33.17 -8.11 4.96
CA SER A 73 32.44 -8.91 5.95
C SER A 73 33.04 -8.73 7.34
N MET A 74 34.37 -8.83 7.47
CA MET A 74 35.08 -8.62 8.75
C MET A 74 34.78 -7.26 9.35
N ALA A 75 34.82 -6.21 8.53
CA ALA A 75 34.56 -4.85 8.99
C ALA A 75 33.13 -4.72 9.55
N ALA A 76 32.14 -5.38 8.94
CA ALA A 76 30.78 -5.42 9.48
C ALA A 76 30.67 -6.18 10.80
N GLU A 77 31.30 -7.35 10.92
CA GLU A 77 31.29 -8.13 12.16
C GLU A 77 32.02 -7.40 13.31
N VAL A 78 33.18 -6.83 13.03
CA VAL A 78 33.97 -6.06 14.01
C VAL A 78 33.24 -4.82 14.48
N THR A 79 32.56 -4.11 13.57
CA THR A 79 31.75 -2.93 13.94
C THR A 79 30.53 -3.32 14.78
N ARG A 80 29.97 -4.51 14.56
CA ARG A 80 28.91 -5.07 15.40
C ARG A 80 29.42 -5.48 16.77
N ASP A 81 30.59 -6.11 16.85
CA ASP A 81 31.11 -6.76 18.06
C ASP A 81 31.83 -5.78 19.01
N LEU A 82 32.36 -4.65 18.49
CA LEU A 82 33.07 -3.63 19.26
C LEU A 82 32.27 -2.32 19.35
N PRO A 83 31.43 -2.15 20.39
CA PRO A 83 30.48 -1.04 20.51
C PRO A 83 31.14 0.34 20.73
N ASN A 84 32.33 0.35 21.32
CA ASN A 84 33.09 1.57 21.64
C ASN A 84 34.19 1.86 20.61
N LEU A 85 34.20 1.14 19.49
CA LEU A 85 35.19 1.31 18.44
C LEU A 85 35.16 2.73 17.86
N GLN A 86 36.27 3.45 17.97
CA GLN A 86 36.44 4.79 17.42
C GLN A 86 37.05 4.77 16.02
N PHE A 87 38.06 3.92 15.82
CA PHE A 87 38.76 3.76 14.55
C PHE A 87 39.53 2.44 14.53
N GLY A 88 39.90 1.99 13.32
CA GLY A 88 40.71 0.79 13.16
C GLY A 88 42.06 1.02 12.50
N PHE A 89 42.94 0.05 12.64
CA PHE A 89 44.18 -0.09 11.86
C PHE A 89 44.09 -1.35 11.02
N LEU A 90 44.37 -1.23 9.72
CA LEU A 90 44.60 -2.36 8.84
C LEU A 90 46.11 -2.47 8.66
N VAL A 91 46.71 -3.44 9.33
CA VAL A 91 48.16 -3.60 9.40
C VAL A 91 48.54 -4.95 8.82
N GLY A 92 49.55 -4.95 7.97
CA GLY A 92 50.13 -6.20 7.46
C GLY A 92 51.17 -5.93 6.41
N ILE A 93 51.37 -6.85 5.49
CA ILE A 93 52.38 -6.73 4.43
C ILE A 93 51.82 -6.32 3.08
N ALA A 94 52.66 -5.77 2.23
CA ALA A 94 52.36 -5.38 0.86
C ALA A 94 53.58 -5.51 -0.05
N GLY A 95 53.32 -5.55 -1.36
CA GLY A 95 54.36 -5.39 -2.37
C GLY A 95 54.64 -3.91 -2.62
N GLY A 96 55.90 -3.50 -2.51
CA GLY A 96 56.34 -2.12 -2.74
C GLY A 96 56.44 -1.78 -4.22
N ILE A 97 56.11 -0.54 -4.57
CA ILE A 97 56.22 -0.03 -5.94
C ILE A 97 57.31 1.04 -5.97
N PRO A 98 58.58 0.68 -6.20
CA PRO A 98 59.66 1.66 -6.31
C PRO A 98 59.48 2.54 -7.56
N SER A 99 59.94 3.79 -7.46
CA SER A 99 59.99 4.74 -8.58
C SER A 99 61.32 5.50 -8.59
N PRO A 100 61.68 6.18 -9.69
CA PRO A 100 62.88 7.04 -9.71
C PRO A 100 62.87 8.14 -8.64
N THR A 101 61.69 8.54 -8.17
CA THR A 101 61.49 9.58 -7.16
C THR A 101 61.28 9.03 -5.74
N ARG A 102 60.98 7.74 -5.58
CA ARG A 102 60.74 7.07 -4.29
C ARG A 102 61.51 5.74 -4.23
N ASN A 103 62.62 5.76 -3.48
CA ASN A 103 63.44 4.57 -3.22
C ASN A 103 62.84 3.74 -2.08
N ILE A 104 61.91 2.84 -2.41
CA ILE A 104 61.24 1.90 -1.49
C ILE A 104 62.08 0.62 -1.37
N GLN A 105 62.38 0.19 -0.14
CA GLN A 105 63.19 -1.00 0.15
C GLN A 105 62.39 -2.06 0.94
N LEU A 106 62.87 -3.30 0.93
CA LEU A 106 62.28 -4.35 1.76
C LEU A 106 62.45 -4.03 3.25
N GLY A 107 61.37 -4.23 4.00
CA GLY A 107 61.25 -3.82 5.40
C GLY A 107 60.84 -2.37 5.61
N ASP A 108 60.70 -1.53 4.57
CA ASP A 108 60.11 -0.19 4.73
C ASP A 108 58.60 -0.28 5.04
N VAL A 109 57.99 0.86 5.42
CA VAL A 109 56.55 0.98 5.69
C VAL A 109 55.90 1.91 4.67
N ALA A 110 54.80 1.47 4.06
CA ALA A 110 53.90 2.31 3.28
C ALA A 110 52.65 2.67 4.10
N VAL A 111 52.26 3.94 4.09
CA VAL A 111 51.08 4.45 4.81
C VAL A 111 50.15 5.16 3.84
N ALA A 112 48.90 4.70 3.79
CA ALA A 112 47.85 5.31 2.97
C ALA A 112 47.51 6.72 3.44
N VAL A 113 47.86 7.72 2.62
CA VAL A 113 47.52 9.13 2.86
C VAL A 113 47.02 9.74 1.55
N PRO A 114 45.90 10.49 1.55
CA PRO A 114 45.44 11.17 0.34
C PRO A 114 46.45 12.23 -0.12
N GLU A 115 46.75 12.26 -1.42
CA GLU A 115 47.65 13.24 -2.05
C GLU A 115 46.91 13.94 -3.21
N LYS A 116 46.72 15.27 -3.11
CA LYS A 116 45.99 16.08 -4.09
C LYS A 116 44.56 15.53 -4.34
N ASP A 117 44.29 15.11 -5.58
CA ASP A 117 43.05 14.52 -6.09
C ASP A 117 42.99 13.00 -5.89
N ARG A 118 44.05 12.37 -5.35
CA ARG A 118 44.14 10.91 -5.20
C ARG A 118 43.72 10.48 -3.80
N PRO A 119 42.79 9.51 -3.68
CA PRO A 119 42.46 8.93 -2.39
C PRO A 119 43.67 8.15 -1.84
N GLY A 120 43.76 8.04 -0.51
CA GLY A 120 44.85 7.32 0.16
C GLY A 120 44.87 5.82 -0.14
N VAL A 121 43.73 5.27 -0.57
CA VAL A 121 43.57 3.90 -1.08
C VAL A 121 42.82 3.96 -2.40
N VAL A 122 43.26 3.17 -3.38
CA VAL A 122 42.58 3.02 -4.67
C VAL A 122 42.28 1.55 -4.92
N GLY A 123 40.99 1.22 -4.95
CA GLY A 123 40.50 -0.10 -5.39
C GLY A 123 40.61 -0.27 -6.90
N TYR A 124 41.74 -0.77 -7.41
CA TYR A 124 42.02 -0.79 -8.86
C TYR A 124 41.18 -1.84 -9.64
N ASP A 125 40.56 -2.80 -8.93
CA ASP A 125 39.67 -3.80 -9.50
C ASP A 125 38.17 -3.45 -9.34
N LEU A 126 37.82 -2.27 -8.78
CA LEU A 126 36.43 -1.88 -8.41
C LEU A 126 35.77 -0.85 -9.35
N GLY A 127 36.27 -0.67 -10.57
CA GLY A 127 35.71 0.23 -11.58
C GLY A 127 34.94 -0.48 -12.69
N VAL A 128 34.26 0.30 -13.53
CA VAL A 128 33.51 -0.18 -14.70
C VAL A 128 34.24 0.30 -15.96
N ALA A 129 34.37 -0.57 -16.96
CA ALA A 129 34.90 -0.18 -18.26
C ALA A 129 33.90 0.78 -18.94
N GLY A 130 34.33 2.02 -19.20
CA GLY A 130 33.59 2.94 -20.05
C GLY A 130 33.72 2.56 -21.54
N GLU A 131 32.89 3.17 -22.39
CA GLU A 131 32.82 2.88 -23.84
C GLU A 131 34.14 3.13 -24.60
N ASP A 132 35.08 3.88 -24.01
CA ASP A 132 36.39 4.25 -24.59
C ASP A 132 37.59 3.41 -24.06
N ASP A 133 37.37 2.23 -23.47
CA ASP A 133 38.41 1.50 -22.67
C ASP A 133 38.95 2.31 -21.47
N ARG A 134 38.30 3.43 -21.13
CA ARG A 134 38.61 4.26 -19.97
C ARG A 134 37.94 3.70 -18.72
N PHE A 135 38.76 3.18 -17.81
CA PHE A 135 38.32 2.71 -16.49
C PHE A 135 38.02 3.88 -15.53
N ASP A 136 36.75 4.06 -15.18
CA ASP A 136 36.29 5.10 -14.24
C ASP A 136 36.00 4.47 -12.85
N LEU A 137 36.55 5.10 -11.80
CA LEU A 137 36.34 4.69 -10.41
C LEU A 137 34.92 5.10 -9.97
N LYS A 138 33.99 4.14 -9.86
CA LYS A 138 32.59 4.40 -9.49
C LYS A 138 32.37 4.76 -8.01
N HIS A 139 33.29 4.40 -7.11
CA HIS A 139 33.06 4.49 -5.66
C HIS A 139 34.25 5.12 -4.93
N TRP A 140 34.00 6.22 -4.21
CA TRP A 140 34.93 6.74 -3.23
C TRP A 140 34.91 5.83 -1.99
N GLN A 141 36.05 5.22 -1.62
CA GLN A 141 36.16 4.49 -0.35
C GLN A 141 36.12 5.48 0.84
N ASN A 142 35.69 5.05 2.03
CA ASN A 142 35.92 5.87 3.22
C ASN A 142 37.41 6.16 3.33
N SER A 143 37.73 7.31 3.91
CA SER A 143 39.11 7.74 4.08
C SER A 143 39.53 7.54 5.53
N THR A 144 40.84 7.34 5.78
CA THR A 144 41.43 7.13 7.11
C THR A 144 40.79 8.05 8.16
N HIS A 145 40.48 7.58 9.36
CA HIS A 145 39.80 8.40 10.37
C HIS A 145 40.51 9.77 10.57
N PRO A 146 39.81 10.93 10.64
CA PRO A 146 40.43 12.25 10.69
C PRO A 146 41.47 12.43 11.81
N LEU A 147 41.19 11.82 12.98
CA LEU A 147 42.12 11.82 14.12
C LEU A 147 43.45 11.12 13.78
N LEU A 148 43.38 9.98 13.08
CA LEU A 148 44.56 9.25 12.62
C LEU A 148 45.30 10.03 11.53
N ARG A 149 44.61 10.73 10.62
CA ARG A 149 45.26 11.61 9.64
C ARG A 149 46.02 12.75 10.32
N SER A 150 45.41 13.38 11.32
CA SER A 150 46.05 14.42 12.12
C SER A 150 47.31 13.88 12.81
N MET A 151 47.23 12.69 13.39
CA MET A 151 48.37 12.04 14.05
C MET A 151 49.49 11.65 13.08
N ILE A 152 49.14 11.07 11.93
CA ILE A 152 50.09 10.77 10.85
C ILE A 152 50.79 12.06 10.38
N ASN A 153 50.06 13.16 10.22
CA ASN A 153 50.64 14.46 9.87
C ASN A 153 51.61 14.98 10.95
N ILE A 154 51.29 14.81 12.24
CA ILE A 154 52.19 15.21 13.34
C ILE A 154 53.48 14.37 13.30
N VAL A 155 53.37 13.05 13.17
CA VAL A 155 54.54 12.14 13.10
C VAL A 155 55.38 12.44 11.86
N ARG A 156 54.75 12.72 10.71
CA ARG A 156 55.42 13.12 9.46
C ARG A 156 56.13 14.47 9.59
N ALA A 157 55.45 15.48 10.13
CA ALA A 157 55.99 16.85 10.24
C ALA A 157 57.20 16.93 11.17
N ARG A 158 57.22 16.12 12.23
CA ARG A 158 58.35 16.06 13.16
C ARG A 158 59.51 15.19 12.64
N ASN A 159 59.35 14.57 11.45
CA ASN A 159 60.30 13.66 10.81
C ASN A 159 60.82 12.57 11.75
N GLU A 160 59.91 12.07 12.61
CA GLU A 160 60.27 11.19 13.71
C GLU A 160 60.30 9.73 13.27
N SER A 161 61.44 9.29 12.74
CA SER A 161 61.70 7.90 12.40
C SER A 161 61.86 6.97 13.62
N ARG A 162 61.53 7.39 14.85
CA ARG A 162 61.88 6.68 16.10
C ARG A 162 61.10 5.39 16.37
N PHE A 163 60.12 5.03 15.54
CA PHE A 163 59.33 3.81 15.70
C PHE A 163 60.19 2.53 15.66
N TRP A 164 61.36 2.54 15.00
CA TRP A 164 62.29 1.40 14.99
C TRP A 164 62.79 1.00 16.39
N ARG A 165 62.65 1.86 17.40
CA ARG A 165 62.98 1.52 18.80
C ARG A 165 62.10 0.38 19.34
N HIS A 166 60.86 0.27 18.85
CA HIS A 166 59.97 -0.85 19.20
C HIS A 166 60.46 -2.18 18.61
N LEU A 167 61.41 -2.15 17.66
CA LEU A 167 62.03 -3.34 17.07
C LEU A 167 63.27 -3.83 17.83
N CYS A 168 63.81 -3.04 18.77
CA CYS A 168 65.05 -3.34 19.51
C CYS A 168 64.83 -4.22 20.76
N SER A 169 63.76 -5.02 20.80
CA SER A 169 63.43 -5.91 21.93
C SER A 169 64.02 -7.31 21.73
N ASP A 170 64.60 -7.88 22.79
CA ASP A 170 65.19 -9.23 22.77
C ASP A 170 64.14 -10.33 22.48
N ASN A 171 62.86 -10.05 22.69
CA ASN A 171 61.75 -10.99 22.49
C ASN A 171 61.24 -11.08 21.03
N LEU A 172 61.88 -10.39 20.06
CA LEU A 172 61.45 -10.32 18.66
C LEU A 172 62.33 -11.15 17.71
N THR A 173 62.92 -12.26 18.17
CA THR A 173 63.88 -13.07 17.39
C THR A 173 63.30 -13.61 16.07
N GLU A 174 62.00 -13.90 16.02
CA GLU A 174 61.32 -14.38 14.81
C GLU A 174 61.12 -13.31 13.73
N PHE A 175 61.24 -12.02 14.09
CA PHE A 175 61.01 -10.89 13.17
C PHE A 175 62.31 -10.19 12.73
N ARG A 176 63.46 -10.83 12.94
CA ARG A 176 64.77 -10.29 12.53
C ARG A 176 64.85 -10.14 11.01
N ARG A 177 65.60 -9.13 10.57
CA ARG A 177 65.90 -8.95 9.14
C ARG A 177 66.61 -10.19 8.60
N PRO A 178 66.22 -10.69 7.41
CA PRO A 178 66.90 -11.82 6.77
C PRO A 178 68.38 -11.57 6.48
N ASP A 179 68.76 -10.31 6.22
CA ASP A 179 70.14 -9.92 5.89
C ASP A 179 71.00 -9.58 7.10
N GLY A 180 70.44 -9.61 8.32
CA GLY A 180 71.13 -9.29 9.57
C GLY A 180 71.64 -7.84 9.69
N ARG A 181 71.31 -6.96 8.74
CA ARG A 181 71.83 -5.58 8.71
C ARG A 181 71.01 -4.67 9.63
N LEU A 182 71.69 -3.82 10.39
CA LEU A 182 71.06 -2.76 11.20
C LEU A 182 70.74 -1.54 10.32
N VAL A 183 69.80 -1.69 9.39
CA VAL A 183 69.27 -0.57 8.59
C VAL A 183 67.96 -0.09 9.21
N GLN A 184 67.78 1.23 9.32
CA GLN A 184 66.54 1.81 9.82
C GLN A 184 65.48 1.83 8.71
N PRO A 185 64.29 1.23 8.93
CA PRO A 185 63.20 1.29 7.97
C PRO A 185 62.70 2.72 7.70
N LYS A 186 62.34 3.02 6.46
CA LYS A 186 61.74 4.30 6.06
C LYS A 186 60.23 4.20 5.96
N VAL A 187 59.55 5.31 6.20
CA VAL A 187 58.10 5.43 6.02
C VAL A 187 57.80 6.23 4.75
N HIS A 188 57.02 5.63 3.86
CA HIS A 188 56.57 6.21 2.60
C HIS A 188 55.08 6.51 2.69
N TYR A 189 54.71 7.77 2.43
CA TYR A 189 53.31 8.22 2.44
C TYR A 189 52.81 8.37 1.02
N GLY A 190 51.61 7.87 0.73
CA GLY A 190 51.01 7.98 -0.59
C GLY A 190 49.85 7.01 -0.79
N THR A 191 49.42 6.86 -2.04
CA THR A 191 48.31 5.98 -2.41
C THR A 191 48.72 4.50 -2.33
N ILE A 192 47.94 3.68 -1.63
CA ILE A 192 48.06 2.22 -1.63
C ILE A 192 46.99 1.63 -2.57
N LEU A 193 47.39 0.73 -3.46
CA LEU A 193 46.52 0.06 -4.40
C LEU A 193 45.93 -1.20 -3.78
N SER A 194 44.63 -1.38 -3.88
CA SER A 194 43.88 -2.49 -3.28
C SER A 194 43.13 -3.29 -4.34
N GLY A 195 43.31 -4.61 -4.39
CA GLY A 195 42.66 -5.45 -5.41
C GLY A 195 42.51 -6.91 -4.99
N ASN A 196 41.77 -7.68 -5.79
CA ASN A 196 41.47 -9.09 -5.48
C ASN A 196 42.58 -10.05 -5.95
N SER A 197 43.57 -9.58 -6.70
CA SER A 197 44.62 -10.42 -7.28
C SER A 197 46.01 -9.89 -6.99
N ASP A 198 46.96 -10.79 -6.71
CA ASP A 198 48.38 -10.45 -6.63
C ASP A 198 48.89 -9.91 -7.98
N ILE A 199 49.69 -8.84 -7.97
CA ILE A 199 50.36 -8.36 -9.17
C ILE A 199 51.64 -9.16 -9.39
N GLN A 200 51.65 -9.96 -10.45
CA GLN A 200 52.79 -10.82 -10.83
C GLN A 200 53.61 -10.28 -12.01
N SER A 201 53.25 -9.11 -12.55
CA SER A 201 53.90 -8.53 -13.73
C SER A 201 54.46 -7.16 -13.43
N LYS A 202 55.77 -7.00 -13.62
CA LYS A 202 56.47 -5.71 -13.53
C LYS A 202 55.80 -4.64 -14.41
N THR A 203 55.39 -5.00 -15.63
CA THR A 203 54.71 -4.10 -16.57
C THR A 203 53.36 -3.64 -16.03
N ARG A 204 52.55 -4.56 -15.47
CA ARG A 204 51.24 -4.22 -14.88
C ARG A 204 51.40 -3.35 -13.63
N ARG A 205 52.40 -3.65 -12.79
CA ARG A 205 52.74 -2.83 -11.61
C ARG A 205 53.11 -1.41 -12.00
N ASP A 206 54.01 -1.26 -12.97
CA ASP A 206 54.49 0.05 -13.42
C ASP A 206 53.36 0.85 -14.10
N TYR A 207 52.47 0.20 -14.85
CA TYR A 207 51.25 0.82 -15.37
C TYR A 207 50.34 1.36 -14.26
N LEU A 208 50.05 0.56 -13.23
CA LEU A 208 49.20 0.99 -12.12
C LEU A 208 49.85 2.09 -11.27
N ARG A 209 51.18 2.06 -11.12
CA ARG A 209 51.96 3.15 -10.52
C ARG A 209 51.73 4.46 -11.26
N ASP A 210 51.89 4.44 -12.57
CA ASP A 210 51.87 5.67 -13.38
C ASP A 210 50.44 6.22 -13.51
N ARG A 211 49.44 5.32 -13.57
CA ARG A 211 48.02 5.70 -13.63
C ARG A 211 47.46 6.23 -12.31
N TYR A 212 47.73 5.53 -11.20
CA TYR A 212 47.07 5.82 -9.91
C TYR A 212 48.01 6.40 -8.85
N GLY A 213 49.31 6.51 -9.11
CA GLY A 213 50.29 7.00 -8.15
C GLY A 213 50.60 6.03 -7.00
N GLY A 214 50.34 4.73 -7.20
CA GLY A 214 50.51 3.71 -6.16
C GLY A 214 51.95 3.56 -5.65
N ILE A 215 52.13 3.48 -4.33
CA ILE A 215 53.43 3.19 -3.68
C ILE A 215 53.54 1.76 -3.16
N ALA A 216 52.40 1.09 -2.97
CA ALA A 216 52.34 -0.30 -2.53
C ALA A 216 51.04 -0.94 -3.01
N VAL A 217 51.00 -2.27 -3.07
CA VAL A 217 49.81 -3.05 -3.43
C VAL A 217 49.48 -4.06 -2.33
N GLU A 218 48.22 -4.10 -1.93
CA GLU A 218 47.65 -5.01 -0.94
C GLU A 218 46.26 -5.50 -1.38
N MET A 219 45.60 -6.36 -0.60
CA MET A 219 44.41 -7.10 -1.05
C MET A 219 43.15 -6.91 -0.20
N GLU A 220 43.14 -6.03 0.81
CA GLU A 220 42.05 -5.96 1.77
C GLU A 220 41.42 -4.58 1.94
N ALA A 221 42.20 -3.49 1.82
CA ALA A 221 41.81 -2.16 2.27
C ALA A 221 40.55 -1.63 1.61
N ALA A 222 40.40 -1.76 0.29
CA ALA A 222 39.24 -1.20 -0.41
C ALA A 222 37.92 -1.85 0.02
N GLY A 223 37.94 -3.12 0.44
CA GLY A 223 36.77 -3.82 0.97
C GLY A 223 36.42 -3.36 2.38
N MET A 224 37.40 -3.22 3.27
CA MET A 224 37.18 -2.78 4.66
C MET A 224 36.71 -1.33 4.75
N MET A 225 37.33 -0.45 3.95
CA MET A 225 37.06 0.98 3.96
C MET A 225 35.68 1.33 3.40
N THR A 226 34.90 0.38 2.87
CA THR A 226 33.47 0.63 2.60
C THR A 226 32.63 0.74 3.86
N ARG A 227 33.07 0.11 4.97
CA ARG A 227 32.25 -0.07 6.19
C ARG A 227 32.91 0.43 7.47
N LEU A 228 34.24 0.45 7.53
CA LEU A 228 34.99 0.88 8.71
C LEU A 228 36.15 1.81 8.30
N PRO A 229 36.25 3.04 8.85
CA PRO A 229 37.41 3.89 8.61
C PRO A 229 38.65 3.31 9.30
N VAL A 230 39.59 2.82 8.50
CA VAL A 230 40.86 2.24 8.98
C VAL A 230 42.06 3.05 8.49
N ALA A 231 43.12 3.13 9.30
CA ALA A 231 44.45 3.53 8.81
C ALA A 231 45.14 2.31 8.19
N VAL A 232 45.49 2.41 6.90
CA VAL A 232 46.14 1.32 6.16
C VAL A 232 47.65 1.50 6.22
N ILE A 233 48.31 0.57 6.89
CA ILE A 233 49.76 0.60 7.19
C ILE A 233 50.34 -0.73 6.75
N ARG A 234 51.25 -0.70 5.77
CA ARG A 234 51.78 -1.91 5.13
C ARG A 234 53.30 -1.96 5.19
N GLY A 235 53.83 -3.08 5.64
CA GLY A 235 55.26 -3.39 5.57
C GLY A 235 55.63 -3.95 4.21
N ILE A 236 56.74 -3.50 3.64
CA ILE A 236 57.14 -3.92 2.30
C ILE A 236 57.88 -5.27 2.36
N SER A 237 57.23 -6.33 1.88
CA SER A 237 57.77 -7.70 1.88
C SER A 237 58.31 -8.15 0.53
N ASP A 238 57.80 -7.59 -0.57
CA ASP A 238 58.26 -7.84 -1.93
C ASP A 238 58.09 -6.57 -2.81
N PHE A 239 58.24 -6.69 -4.13
CA PHE A 239 58.13 -5.56 -5.07
C PHE A 239 57.01 -5.69 -6.12
N ALA A 240 55.98 -6.52 -5.86
CA ALA A 240 54.82 -6.70 -6.76
C ALA A 240 55.18 -6.95 -8.25
N ASP A 241 56.24 -7.72 -8.51
CA ASP A 241 56.76 -8.03 -9.84
C ASP A 241 56.82 -9.54 -10.14
N GLY A 242 56.11 -10.34 -9.35
CA GLY A 242 56.08 -11.80 -9.46
C GLY A 242 57.14 -12.53 -8.65
N VAL A 243 58.16 -11.83 -8.14
CA VAL A 243 59.16 -12.42 -7.24
C VAL A 243 58.71 -12.26 -5.79
N LYS A 244 58.29 -13.36 -5.15
CA LYS A 244 57.99 -13.38 -3.72
C LYS A 244 59.29 -13.41 -2.90
N ASN A 245 59.28 -12.76 -1.75
CA ASN A 245 60.42 -12.76 -0.82
C ASN A 245 59.96 -13.11 0.59
N ASP A 246 59.58 -14.39 0.75
CA ASP A 246 58.89 -14.88 1.95
C ASP A 246 59.69 -14.69 3.25
N ALA A 247 61.02 -14.73 3.15
CA ALA A 247 61.92 -14.46 4.28
C ALA A 247 61.70 -13.05 4.88
N TRP A 248 61.27 -12.07 4.07
CA TRP A 248 61.03 -10.70 4.53
C TRP A 248 59.65 -10.47 5.13
N GLN A 249 58.70 -11.39 4.99
CA GLN A 249 57.30 -11.18 5.43
C GLN A 249 57.21 -10.90 6.93
N ALA A 250 57.90 -11.68 7.78
CA ALA A 250 57.91 -11.47 9.22
C ALA A 250 58.49 -10.09 9.58
N HIS A 251 59.65 -9.75 9.01
CA HIS A 251 60.28 -8.46 9.27
C HIS A 251 59.43 -7.27 8.78
N ALA A 252 58.78 -7.41 7.63
CA ALA A 252 57.88 -6.39 7.09
C ALA A 252 56.65 -6.20 7.99
N ALA A 253 56.01 -7.29 8.43
CA ALA A 253 54.85 -7.26 9.31
C ALA A 253 55.15 -6.56 10.66
N ILE A 254 56.27 -6.92 11.32
CA ILE A 254 56.64 -6.27 12.59
C ILE A 254 56.97 -4.80 12.42
N THR A 255 57.52 -4.42 11.26
CA THR A 255 57.92 -3.02 11.02
C THR A 255 56.69 -2.14 10.80
N ALA A 256 55.69 -2.64 10.10
CA ALA A 256 54.37 -2.01 10.02
C ALA A 256 53.70 -1.91 11.39
N ALA A 257 53.77 -2.98 12.19
CA ALA A 257 53.21 -2.99 13.53
C ALA A 257 53.90 -2.03 14.49
N ALA A 258 55.23 -1.90 14.42
CA ALA A 258 55.99 -0.93 15.20
C ALA A 258 55.59 0.52 14.85
N TYR A 259 55.33 0.82 13.58
CA TYR A 259 54.82 2.13 13.19
C TYR A 259 53.41 2.38 13.73
N THR A 260 52.52 1.38 13.68
CA THR A 260 51.18 1.46 14.29
C THR A 260 51.24 1.69 15.80
N LYS A 261 52.13 0.99 16.51
CA LYS A 261 52.38 1.22 17.95
C LYS A 261 52.83 2.65 18.21
N GLU A 262 53.74 3.19 17.40
CA GLU A 262 54.20 4.58 17.53
C GLU A 262 53.04 5.57 17.38
N LEU A 263 52.11 5.35 16.44
CA LEU A 263 50.92 6.19 16.30
C LEU A 263 50.04 6.15 17.57
N LEU A 264 49.81 4.96 18.13
CA LEU A 264 48.99 4.79 19.34
C LEU A 264 49.63 5.36 20.60
N VAL A 265 50.96 5.21 20.76
CA VAL A 265 51.70 5.81 21.88
C VAL A 265 51.62 7.34 21.86
N ARG A 266 51.60 7.94 20.67
CA ARG A 266 51.53 9.40 20.46
C ARG A 266 50.12 9.95 20.55
N LEU A 267 49.12 9.11 20.32
CA LEU A 267 47.74 9.52 20.35
C LEU A 267 47.35 9.81 21.81
N PRO A 268 47.02 11.08 22.16
CA PRO A 268 46.63 11.40 23.52
C PRO A 268 45.34 10.65 23.89
N GLY A 269 45.29 10.10 25.10
CA GLY A 269 44.06 9.54 25.65
C GLY A 269 43.01 10.65 25.83
N GLU A 270 41.73 10.29 25.68
CA GLU A 270 40.65 11.22 26.00
C GLU A 270 40.75 11.63 27.48
N LYS A 271 40.73 12.94 27.73
CA LYS A 271 40.58 13.44 29.10
C LYS A 271 39.20 13.05 29.58
N LYS A 272 39.11 12.01 30.40
CA LYS A 272 38.06 11.96 31.42
C LYS A 272 38.35 13.16 32.32
N GLU A 273 37.43 14.13 32.37
CA GLU A 273 37.49 15.15 33.40
C GLU A 273 37.38 14.44 34.74
N ASN A 274 38.54 14.19 35.36
CA ASN A 274 38.61 13.70 36.72
C ASN A 274 38.21 14.84 37.63
N SER A 275 36.97 14.79 38.11
CA SER A 275 36.59 15.35 39.40
C SER A 275 37.61 14.91 40.47
N PRO A 276 38.06 15.81 41.35
CA PRO A 276 39.05 15.47 42.36
C PRO A 276 38.41 14.58 43.42
N THR A 277 39.05 13.43 43.61
CA THR A 277 38.87 12.50 44.72
C THR A 277 38.79 13.21 46.07
N ASN A 278 37.68 13.04 46.78
CA ASN A 278 37.73 12.77 48.21
C ASN A 278 36.57 11.86 48.62
N CYS A 279 36.91 10.82 49.37
CA CYS A 279 36.07 9.67 49.69
C CYS A 279 34.85 10.04 50.53
N MET A 280 33.65 9.60 50.09
CA MET A 280 32.46 9.12 50.83
C MET A 280 31.27 9.05 49.82
N PRO A 281 30.22 8.24 50.05
CA PRO A 281 29.53 7.46 49.01
C PRO A 281 28.80 8.32 47.96
N GLU A 282 28.86 7.88 46.70
CA GLU A 282 28.31 8.52 45.51
C GLU A 282 26.84 8.92 45.68
N VAL A 283 26.62 10.22 45.87
CA VAL A 283 25.40 10.89 45.41
C VAL A 283 25.68 11.29 43.97
N SER A 284 25.03 10.58 43.04
CA SER A 284 25.02 10.87 41.61
C SER A 284 24.75 12.35 41.35
N GLN A 285 25.67 13.02 40.63
CA GLN A 285 25.43 14.39 40.18
C GLN A 285 24.21 14.42 39.25
N PRO A 286 23.36 15.46 39.34
CA PRO A 286 22.17 15.58 38.51
C PRO A 286 22.60 15.79 37.04
N THR A 287 22.02 15.04 36.10
CA THR A 287 22.11 15.34 34.66
C THR A 287 21.51 16.74 34.39
N PRO A 288 21.74 17.38 33.23
CA PRO A 288 21.07 18.66 32.88
C PRO A 288 19.53 18.59 32.90
N PHE A 289 18.97 17.38 33.05
CA PHE A 289 17.56 17.05 33.07
C PHE A 289 17.05 16.69 34.49
N ALA A 290 17.94 16.66 35.48
CA ALA A 290 17.66 16.07 36.79
C ALA A 290 16.95 17.02 37.78
N ASP A 291 16.73 18.29 37.40
CA ASP A 291 15.75 19.16 38.05
C ASP A 291 14.48 19.27 37.19
N GLN A 292 13.53 18.38 37.48
CA GLN A 292 12.09 18.50 37.26
C GLN A 292 11.50 18.31 35.84
N ASP A 293 10.50 17.42 35.79
CA ASP A 293 9.30 17.33 34.94
C ASP A 293 9.30 18.08 33.58
N ILE A 294 10.34 17.91 32.75
CA ILE A 294 10.33 18.26 31.31
C ILE A 294 9.38 17.31 30.51
N ARG A 295 8.58 16.52 31.22
CA ARG A 295 7.69 15.48 30.70
C ARG A 295 6.46 16.15 30.07
N LEU A 296 6.55 16.38 28.76
CA LEU A 296 5.48 16.84 27.87
C LEU A 296 5.10 18.32 28.07
N THR A 297 5.67 19.21 27.25
CA THR A 297 5.12 20.57 27.05
C THR A 297 3.71 20.57 26.44
N GLN A 298 3.24 19.44 25.91
CA GLN A 298 1.85 19.21 25.50
C GLN A 298 1.19 18.19 26.43
N ALA A 299 0.27 18.65 27.28
CA ALA A 299 -0.57 17.76 28.09
C ALA A 299 -1.19 16.68 27.19
N LEU A 300 -0.80 15.42 27.39
CA LEU A 300 -1.48 14.30 26.75
C LEU A 300 -2.89 14.24 27.36
N PRO A 301 -3.96 14.38 26.55
CA PRO A 301 -5.30 14.50 27.08
C PRO A 301 -5.75 13.20 27.72
N GLU A 302 -5.73 13.14 29.05
CA GLU A 302 -6.15 11.98 29.86
C GLU A 302 -7.65 11.64 29.69
N GLY A 303 -8.44 12.59 29.17
CA GLY A 303 -9.89 12.47 28.99
C GLY A 303 -10.36 11.93 27.64
N TRP A 304 -9.48 11.44 26.76
CA TRP A 304 -9.91 10.96 25.43
C TRP A 304 -10.34 9.49 25.47
N ALA A 305 -11.58 9.24 25.03
CA ALA A 305 -12.04 7.89 24.77
C ALA A 305 -11.11 7.21 23.73
N PHE A 306 -10.49 6.12 24.16
CA PHE A 306 -9.57 5.30 23.40
C PHE A 306 -10.11 3.87 23.42
N VAL A 307 -10.44 3.34 22.24
CA VAL A 307 -11.14 2.06 22.08
C VAL A 307 -10.38 1.22 21.04
N GLY A 308 -10.29 -0.09 21.30
CA GLY A 308 -9.53 -1.02 20.48
C GLY A 308 -8.02 -0.78 20.52
N ARG A 309 -7.33 -1.21 19.45
CA ARG A 309 -5.87 -1.07 19.25
C ARG A 309 -5.00 -1.94 20.13
N GLU A 310 -5.51 -3.04 20.71
CA GLU A 310 -4.68 -3.92 21.54
C GLU A 310 -3.50 -4.50 20.74
N GLY A 311 -3.73 -4.82 19.47
CA GLY A 311 -2.70 -5.35 18.58
C GLY A 311 -1.56 -4.37 18.33
N GLU A 312 -1.85 -3.10 18.08
CA GLU A 312 -0.86 -2.04 17.86
C GLU A 312 -0.16 -1.65 19.18
N MET A 313 -0.88 -1.62 20.30
CA MET A 313 -0.29 -1.41 21.62
C MET A 313 0.66 -2.55 22.01
N ALA A 314 0.29 -3.81 21.75
CA ALA A 314 1.15 -4.97 21.99
C ALA A 314 2.41 -4.93 21.11
N PHE A 315 2.30 -4.42 19.89
CA PHE A 315 3.46 -4.19 19.02
C PHE A 315 4.41 -3.14 19.62
N LEU A 316 3.90 -1.99 20.05
CA LEU A 316 4.75 -0.97 20.68
C LEU A 316 5.35 -1.47 22.00
N GLU A 317 4.61 -2.23 22.81
CA GLU A 317 5.13 -2.84 24.03
C GLU A 317 6.21 -3.89 23.74
N LYS A 318 6.07 -4.68 22.67
CA LYS A 318 7.07 -5.67 22.30
C LYS A 318 8.37 -5.02 21.81
N GLU A 319 8.26 -3.99 20.98
CA GLU A 319 9.42 -3.42 20.27
C GLU A 319 10.06 -2.26 21.04
N LEU A 320 9.25 -1.46 21.74
CA LEU A 320 9.67 -0.28 22.50
C LEU A 320 9.34 -0.36 23.99
N GLY A 321 8.69 -1.42 24.46
CA GLY A 321 8.45 -1.63 25.87
C GLY A 321 9.77 -1.84 26.59
N PHE A 322 9.87 -1.17 27.72
CA PHE A 322 11.07 -0.97 28.52
C PHE A 322 11.57 -2.26 29.24
N SER A 323 11.80 -3.33 28.48
CA SER A 323 12.23 -4.66 28.93
C SER A 323 13.74 -4.77 29.17
N ALA A 324 14.20 -5.89 29.74
CA ALA A 324 15.62 -6.17 30.02
C ALA A 324 16.38 -6.49 28.71
N GLN A 325 16.67 -5.46 27.93
CA GLN A 325 17.48 -5.54 26.71
C GLN A 325 18.99 -5.54 27.02
N PRO A 326 19.84 -6.08 26.13
CA PRO A 326 21.29 -5.91 26.21
C PRO A 326 21.68 -4.42 26.17
N LEU A 327 22.71 -4.03 26.92
CA LEU A 327 23.12 -2.64 27.22
C LEU A 327 23.42 -1.73 25.99
N LEU A 328 23.34 -2.20 24.75
CA LEU A 328 23.96 -1.60 23.56
C LEU A 328 23.14 -1.70 22.26
N GLN A 329 21.80 -1.66 22.32
CA GLN A 329 20.96 -1.67 21.11
C GLN A 329 19.98 -0.49 21.12
N ARG A 330 19.90 0.24 19.99
CA ARG A 330 18.81 1.19 19.74
C ARG A 330 17.62 0.45 19.13
N CYS A 331 16.41 0.79 19.55
CA CYS A 331 15.17 0.25 18.98
C CYS A 331 14.42 1.41 18.33
N VAL A 332 14.22 1.35 17.00
CA VAL A 332 13.44 2.33 16.26
C VAL A 332 12.19 1.62 15.75
N ALA A 333 11.02 2.05 16.23
CA ALA A 333 9.75 1.57 15.71
C ALA A 333 8.99 2.70 15.02
N GLY A 334 8.31 2.35 13.95
CA GLY A 334 7.60 3.29 13.10
C GLY A 334 6.09 3.06 13.04
N LEU A 335 5.30 4.13 13.08
CA LEU A 335 3.86 4.13 12.84
C LEU A 335 3.54 5.01 11.64
N TRP A 336 2.83 4.47 10.65
CA TRP A 336 2.37 5.25 9.49
C TRP A 336 0.90 5.00 9.16
N GLY A 337 0.28 5.84 8.35
CA GLY A 337 -1.13 5.71 7.93
C GLY A 337 -1.84 7.05 7.75
N LEU A 338 -3.13 7.02 7.39
CA LEU A 338 -3.93 8.21 7.04
C LEU A 338 -3.98 9.27 8.17
N THR A 339 -4.12 10.55 7.79
CA THR A 339 -4.39 11.65 8.74
C THR A 339 -5.65 11.37 9.56
N GLY A 340 -5.61 11.67 10.87
CA GLY A 340 -6.78 11.48 11.74
C GLY A 340 -7.05 10.04 12.17
N VAL A 341 -6.24 9.06 11.74
CA VAL A 341 -6.36 7.63 12.12
C VAL A 341 -5.97 7.35 13.57
N GLY A 342 -5.33 8.31 14.25
CA GLY A 342 -4.99 8.23 15.66
C GLY A 342 -3.54 7.81 15.96
N LYS A 343 -2.60 7.95 15.02
CA LYS A 343 -1.17 7.65 15.25
C LYS A 343 -0.58 8.38 16.46
N SER A 344 -0.73 9.69 16.53
CA SER A 344 -0.26 10.52 17.65
C SER A 344 -0.99 10.18 18.96
N GLN A 345 -2.27 9.78 18.89
CA GLN A 345 -3.04 9.31 20.05
C GLN A 345 -2.55 7.96 20.56
N LEU A 346 -2.22 7.03 19.65
CA LEU A 346 -1.64 5.74 19.98
C LEU A 346 -0.25 5.92 20.61
N ALA A 347 0.60 6.77 20.03
CA ALA A 347 1.90 7.12 20.58
C ALA A 347 1.78 7.76 21.98
N ALA A 348 0.84 8.68 22.17
CA ALA A 348 0.54 9.29 23.45
C ALA A 348 0.10 8.28 24.51
N ARG A 349 -0.82 7.37 24.14
CA ARG A 349 -1.32 6.30 25.01
C ARG A 349 -0.17 5.39 25.45
N PHE A 350 0.68 5.00 24.51
CA PHE A 350 1.88 4.19 24.78
C PHE A 350 2.85 4.90 25.72
N VAL A 351 3.17 6.18 25.46
CA VAL A 351 4.03 7.00 26.33
C VAL A 351 3.48 7.12 27.75
N SER A 352 2.17 7.38 27.88
CA SER A 352 1.50 7.43 29.19
C SER A 352 1.63 6.10 29.94
N GLN A 353 1.43 4.97 29.25
CA GLN A 353 1.61 3.65 29.83
C GLN A 353 3.07 3.38 30.24
N GLN A 354 4.05 3.73 29.41
CA GLN A 354 5.47 3.55 29.75
C GLN A 354 5.89 4.44 30.93
N ARG A 355 5.43 5.69 30.99
CA ARG A 355 5.68 6.60 32.13
C ARG A 355 5.12 6.05 33.43
N SER A 356 3.92 5.44 33.38
CA SER A 356 3.32 4.83 34.57
C SER A 356 4.07 3.59 35.06
N LYS A 357 4.62 2.78 34.14
CA LYS A 357 5.40 1.57 34.45
C LYS A 357 6.83 1.89 34.89
N HIS A 358 7.41 2.96 34.33
CA HIS A 358 8.81 3.34 34.46
C HIS A 358 8.97 4.84 34.74
N PRO A 359 8.54 5.32 35.93
CA PRO A 359 8.59 6.74 36.28
C PRO A 359 10.02 7.31 36.39
N GLU A 360 11.03 6.44 36.45
CA GLU A 360 12.45 6.76 36.51
C GLU A 360 13.09 7.03 35.14
N ARG A 361 12.37 6.78 34.04
CA ARG A 361 12.91 6.87 32.68
C ARG A 361 12.51 8.16 31.98
N GLU A 362 13.46 8.73 31.24
CA GLU A 362 13.26 9.96 30.48
C GLU A 362 12.47 9.71 29.18
N ILE A 363 11.52 10.61 28.88
CA ILE A 363 10.74 10.57 27.64
C ILE A 363 10.78 11.94 26.96
N PHE A 364 11.26 11.97 25.72
CA PHE A 364 11.37 13.16 24.90
C PHE A 364 10.33 13.12 23.77
N TRP A 365 9.59 14.21 23.54
CA TRP A 365 8.57 14.29 22.48
C TRP A 365 8.84 15.47 21.55
N ILE A 366 9.28 15.18 20.33
CA ILE A 366 9.68 16.16 19.32
C ILE A 366 8.65 16.21 18.20
N SER A 367 8.27 17.42 17.76
CA SER A 367 7.47 17.60 16.54
C SER A 367 8.35 17.50 15.29
N GLY A 368 7.99 16.61 14.37
CA GLY A 368 8.66 16.39 13.08
C GLY A 368 7.93 17.02 11.89
N GLU A 369 6.97 17.93 12.13
CA GLU A 369 6.09 18.49 11.09
C GLU A 369 6.82 19.38 10.08
N SER A 370 7.84 20.12 10.52
CA SER A 370 8.74 20.94 9.70
C SER A 370 10.13 21.03 10.35
N GLN A 371 11.12 21.57 9.63
CA GLN A 371 12.45 21.80 10.21
C GLN A 371 12.44 22.81 11.34
N GLU A 372 11.66 23.87 11.21
CA GLU A 372 11.50 24.86 12.26
C GLU A 372 10.81 24.27 13.50
N ALA A 373 9.76 23.46 13.31
CA ALA A 373 9.06 22.79 14.42
C ALA A 373 9.97 21.81 15.16
N PHE A 374 10.78 21.05 14.43
CA PHE A 374 11.76 20.12 14.97
C PHE A 374 12.85 20.83 15.78
N GLU A 375 13.50 21.84 15.16
CA GLU A 375 14.53 22.65 15.81
C GLU A 375 13.98 23.36 17.06
N HIS A 376 12.79 23.96 16.95
CA HIS A 376 12.13 24.65 18.06
C HIS A 376 11.81 23.71 19.21
N SER A 377 11.29 22.52 18.92
CA SER A 377 10.98 21.52 19.93
C SER A 377 12.23 21.08 20.70
N VAL A 378 13.34 20.78 20.01
CA VAL A 378 14.62 20.45 20.65
C VAL A 378 15.16 21.62 21.48
N ILE A 379 15.18 22.82 20.91
CA ILE A 379 15.74 24.01 21.58
C ILE A 379 14.92 24.39 22.82
N SER A 380 13.60 24.22 22.77
CA SER A 380 12.73 24.46 23.91
C SER A 380 13.05 23.53 25.08
N MET A 381 13.39 22.26 24.81
CA MET A 381 13.80 21.31 25.85
C MET A 381 15.15 21.67 26.47
N LEU A 382 16.10 22.18 25.67
CA LEU A 382 17.41 22.60 26.16
C LEU A 382 17.39 23.90 26.97
N LYS A 383 16.47 24.84 26.65
CA LYS A 383 16.42 26.18 27.28
C LYS A 383 15.80 26.20 28.68
N VAL A 384 15.00 25.20 29.05
CA VAL A 384 14.40 25.10 30.40
C VAL A 384 15.45 24.80 31.48
N GLY A 385 16.68 24.44 31.11
CA GLY A 385 17.80 24.17 32.02
C GLY A 385 18.65 25.37 32.47
N VAL A 386 18.28 26.62 32.13
CA VAL A 386 19.00 27.83 32.57
C VAL A 386 18.03 28.75 33.32
N HIS A 387 18.36 29.10 34.57
CA HIS A 387 17.54 29.78 35.57
C HIS A 387 16.39 30.67 35.08
N GLY A 388 15.23 30.48 35.72
CA GLY A 388 13.95 31.05 35.36
C GLY A 388 13.89 32.57 35.22
N TYR A 389 13.26 33.00 34.14
CA TYR A 389 12.34 34.13 34.07
C TYR A 389 11.26 33.78 33.06
N ALA A 390 10.01 34.09 33.42
CA ALA A 390 8.88 34.03 32.50
C ALA A 390 9.06 35.05 31.35
N SER A 391 8.43 34.70 30.21
CA SER A 391 8.32 35.41 28.93
C SER A 391 9.59 35.44 28.05
N ASP A 392 9.57 34.74 26.91
CA ASP A 392 9.25 35.36 25.62
C ASP A 392 9.63 34.47 24.43
N HIS A 393 8.76 34.43 23.43
CA HIS A 393 8.98 33.84 22.10
C HIS A 393 10.11 34.55 21.31
N ALA A 394 10.82 35.50 21.93
CA ALA A 394 11.83 36.36 21.33
C ALA A 394 13.19 35.66 21.06
N ASN A 395 13.53 34.57 21.75
CA ASN A 395 14.88 33.97 21.68
C ASN A 395 15.09 32.88 20.60
N PHE A 396 14.08 32.47 19.82
CA PHE A 396 14.26 31.49 18.73
C PHE A 396 14.52 32.17 17.38
N ILE A 397 13.89 33.33 17.14
CA ILE A 397 13.99 34.10 15.90
C ILE A 397 15.38 34.75 15.74
N GLU A 398 16.07 35.04 16.85
CA GLU A 398 17.42 35.65 16.84
C GLU A 398 18.58 34.66 16.63
N LEU A 399 18.33 33.34 16.67
CA LEU A 399 19.38 32.33 16.50
C LEU A 399 19.68 32.07 15.03
N SER A 400 20.97 32.12 14.67
CA SER A 400 21.41 31.76 13.32
C SER A 400 21.16 30.27 13.04
N GLN A 401 21.04 29.91 11.76
CA GLN A 401 20.83 28.51 11.34
C GLN A 401 21.94 27.57 11.85
N GLU A 402 23.18 28.07 11.89
CA GLU A 402 24.34 27.33 12.44
C GLU A 402 24.20 27.08 13.94
N GLN A 403 23.75 28.09 14.70
CA GLN A 403 23.51 27.96 16.15
C GLN A 403 22.37 26.96 16.44
N ARG A 404 21.28 27.01 15.67
CA ARG A 404 20.17 26.06 15.80
C ARG A 404 20.63 24.63 15.53
N THR A 405 21.40 24.43 14.46
CA THR A 405 21.98 23.14 14.10
C THR A 405 22.97 22.63 15.17
N ALA A 406 23.77 23.51 15.76
CA ALA A 406 24.70 23.15 16.84
C ALA A 406 23.97 22.67 18.10
N LEU A 407 22.88 23.34 18.49
CA LEU A 407 22.04 22.94 19.64
C LEU A 407 21.33 21.60 19.39
N VAL A 408 20.79 21.39 18.20
CA VAL A 408 20.20 20.09 17.85
C VAL A 408 21.25 18.97 17.92
N ASN A 409 22.44 19.20 17.36
CA ASN A 409 23.53 18.22 17.44
C ASN A 409 23.99 17.98 18.89
N SER A 410 23.99 18.99 19.75
CA SER A 410 24.37 18.82 21.16
C SER A 410 23.35 17.96 21.92
N PHE A 411 22.05 18.12 21.64
CA PHE A 411 20.99 17.29 22.22
C PHE A 411 21.20 15.80 21.87
N PHE A 412 21.38 15.46 20.59
CA PHE A 412 21.63 14.08 20.18
C PHE A 412 22.98 13.54 20.65
N ALA A 413 23.99 14.40 20.83
CA ALA A 413 25.25 14.02 21.45
C ALA A 413 25.06 13.68 22.95
N GLU A 414 24.19 14.41 23.65
CA GLU A 414 23.90 14.17 25.06
C GLU A 414 23.10 12.88 25.28
N LEU A 415 22.11 12.60 24.44
CA LEU A 415 21.39 11.32 24.45
C LEU A 415 22.33 10.11 24.30
N ASN A 416 23.45 10.28 23.60
CA ASN A 416 24.49 9.26 23.43
C ASN A 416 25.46 9.15 24.62
N ARG A 417 25.53 10.15 25.52
CA ARG A 417 26.38 10.15 26.71
C ARG A 417 25.70 9.60 27.96
N MET A 418 24.36 9.53 27.98
CA MET A 418 23.62 9.03 29.15
C MET A 418 23.96 7.56 29.46
N ASP A 419 24.59 7.34 30.61
CA ASP A 419 25.14 6.03 31.01
C ASP A 419 24.06 4.97 31.33
N ASP A 420 22.86 5.37 31.78
CA ASP A 420 21.76 4.48 32.23
C ASP A 420 20.66 4.25 31.15
N ALA A 421 21.07 4.29 29.88
CA ALA A 421 20.28 4.49 28.66
C ALA A 421 18.99 3.65 28.50
N ARG A 422 17.90 4.07 29.16
CA ARG A 422 16.54 3.67 28.79
C ARG A 422 15.62 4.88 28.71
N TRP A 423 15.95 5.81 27.82
CA TRP A 423 15.06 6.90 27.43
C TRP A 423 14.24 6.54 26.19
N LEU A 424 13.06 7.16 26.04
CA LEU A 424 12.19 7.03 24.88
C LEU A 424 12.07 8.37 24.16
N LEU A 425 12.40 8.40 22.88
CA LEU A 425 12.26 9.56 22.00
C LEU A 425 11.10 9.35 21.04
N VAL A 426 10.07 10.18 21.13
CA VAL A 426 8.98 10.23 20.15
C VAL A 426 9.24 11.37 19.18
N ILE A 427 9.24 11.07 17.87
CA ILE A 427 9.23 12.08 16.82
C ILE A 427 7.89 11.98 16.10
N ASP A 428 7.00 12.92 16.38
CA ASP A 428 5.61 12.90 15.92
C ASP A 428 5.40 13.75 14.67
N GLY A 429 4.72 13.20 13.65
CA GLY A 429 4.27 13.98 12.49
C GLY A 429 5.31 14.20 11.40
N LEU A 430 6.23 13.26 11.17
CA LEU A 430 7.25 13.35 10.10
C LEU A 430 6.62 13.57 8.73
N ASN A 431 7.02 14.65 8.03
CA ASN A 431 6.47 15.04 6.72
C ASN A 431 7.56 15.44 5.69
N ALA A 432 8.75 14.82 5.73
CA ALA A 432 9.82 15.14 4.79
C ALA A 432 9.45 14.82 3.32
N ASN A 433 9.81 15.69 2.37
CA ASN A 433 9.52 15.52 0.95
C ASN A 433 10.79 15.05 0.19
N PRO A 434 10.90 13.78 -0.24
CA PRO A 434 12.06 13.26 -0.97
C PRO A 434 12.20 13.82 -2.39
N TRP A 435 11.14 14.42 -2.95
CA TRP A 435 11.04 14.75 -4.37
C TRP A 435 11.51 16.17 -4.73
N ARG A 436 12.03 16.96 -3.76
CA ARG A 436 12.53 18.32 -4.00
C ARG A 436 14.05 18.42 -3.81
N ASN A 437 14.74 18.75 -4.91
CA ASN A 437 16.06 19.39 -4.93
C ASN A 437 15.94 20.93 -4.95
N SER A 438 14.94 21.53 -4.29
CA SER A 438 14.73 23.00 -4.35
C SER A 438 14.66 23.69 -2.98
N SER A 439 15.31 24.85 -2.95
CA SER A 439 15.91 25.58 -1.83
C SER A 439 14.96 26.32 -0.86
N HIS A 440 13.67 25.96 -0.74
CA HIS A 440 12.72 26.82 0.01
C HIS A 440 11.84 26.16 1.09
N THR A 441 11.92 24.85 1.32
CA THR A 441 11.40 24.22 2.54
C THR A 441 12.28 23.02 2.85
N ALA A 442 13.38 23.24 3.57
CA ALA A 442 14.31 22.18 3.93
C ALA A 442 13.59 21.20 4.87
N SER A 443 13.34 19.99 4.40
CA SER A 443 12.80 18.92 5.26
C SER A 443 13.92 18.35 6.10
N VAL A 444 13.67 18.10 7.39
CA VAL A 444 14.64 17.46 8.28
C VAL A 444 14.88 16.02 7.81
N ASP A 445 16.09 15.73 7.35
CA ASP A 445 16.53 14.36 7.23
C ASP A 445 16.83 13.81 8.63
N ILE A 446 15.78 13.27 9.26
CA ILE A 446 15.88 12.70 10.61
C ILE A 446 16.86 11.52 10.68
N HIS A 447 17.21 10.90 9.53
CA HIS A 447 18.17 9.82 9.49
C HIS A 447 19.55 10.26 9.94
N ILE A 448 19.92 11.51 9.69
CA ILE A 448 21.20 12.09 10.13
C ILE A 448 21.30 12.11 11.66
N PHE A 449 20.18 12.24 12.37
CA PHE A 449 20.13 12.27 13.83
C PHE A 449 19.88 10.88 14.41
N VAL A 450 18.79 10.23 14.00
CA VAL A 450 18.41 8.90 14.50
C VAL A 450 19.46 7.84 14.16
N GLY A 451 20.08 7.95 12.97
CA GLY A 451 21.16 7.09 12.52
C GLY A 451 22.45 7.17 13.34
N ARG A 452 22.64 8.24 14.14
CA ARG A 452 23.81 8.43 15.02
C ARG A 452 23.57 8.03 16.47
N LEU A 453 22.34 7.70 16.85
CA LEU A 453 22.02 7.23 18.19
C LEU A 453 22.63 5.82 18.41
N LYS A 454 23.28 5.61 19.55
CA LYS A 454 23.91 4.31 19.90
C LYS A 454 22.99 3.42 20.73
N ARG A 455 22.05 4.00 21.48
CA ARG A 455 21.16 3.36 22.45
C ARG A 455 19.82 4.11 22.50
N GLY A 456 18.85 3.57 23.24
CA GLY A 456 17.56 4.21 23.49
C GLY A 456 16.45 3.73 22.55
N TYR A 457 15.23 4.14 22.88
CA TYR A 457 14.02 3.76 22.17
C TYR A 457 13.52 4.96 21.36
N VAL A 458 13.17 4.74 20.10
CA VAL A 458 12.70 5.79 19.20
C VAL A 458 11.37 5.37 18.59
N LEU A 459 10.32 6.17 18.77
CA LEU A 459 9.03 6.01 18.13
C LEU A 459 8.87 7.10 17.06
N LEU A 460 8.68 6.70 15.82
CA LEU A 460 8.44 7.61 14.71
C LEU A 460 6.96 7.54 14.31
N THR A 461 6.30 8.67 14.11
CA THR A 461 4.97 8.70 13.47
C THR A 461 5.01 9.51 12.17
N SER A 462 4.32 9.05 11.14
CA SER A 462 4.22 9.76 9.86
C SER A 462 2.89 9.50 9.16
N ARG A 463 2.47 10.42 8.29
CA ARG A 463 1.40 10.17 7.31
C ARG A 463 1.90 9.47 6.05
N ARG A 464 3.23 9.42 5.91
CA ARG A 464 3.95 8.91 4.76
C ARG A 464 4.57 7.55 5.06
N ARG A 465 4.36 6.59 4.17
CA ARG A 465 4.95 5.25 4.30
C ARG A 465 6.47 5.27 4.06
N ASP A 466 6.91 5.95 3.01
CA ASP A 466 8.29 6.00 2.51
C ASP A 466 9.30 6.59 3.52
N LEU A 467 8.84 7.42 4.45
CA LEU A 467 9.69 7.98 5.52
C LEU A 467 9.95 7.00 6.65
N VAL A 468 9.00 6.10 6.90
CA VAL A 468 9.01 5.18 8.04
C VAL A 468 9.52 3.80 7.64
N GLU A 469 9.32 3.40 6.38
CA GLU A 469 9.74 2.09 5.86
C GLU A 469 11.25 1.84 5.98
N ARG A 470 12.06 2.91 6.03
CA ARG A 470 13.50 2.85 6.27
C ARG A 470 13.88 2.29 7.65
N TYR A 471 12.92 2.25 8.58
CA TYR A 471 13.12 1.78 9.95
C TYR A 471 12.26 0.55 10.20
N HIS A 472 12.89 -0.53 10.66
CA HIS A 472 12.21 -1.76 11.04
C HIS A 472 12.39 -2.04 12.53
N PRO A 473 11.31 -2.43 13.23
CA PRO A 473 9.98 -2.72 12.70
C PRO A 473 9.09 -1.48 12.52
N ASN A 474 8.14 -1.53 11.59
CA ASN A 474 7.12 -0.49 11.41
C ASN A 474 5.73 -1.10 11.20
N ARG A 475 4.69 -0.29 11.44
CA ARG A 475 3.30 -0.73 11.37
C ARG A 475 2.37 0.34 10.81
N GLU A 476 1.53 -0.07 9.88
CA GLU A 476 0.42 0.74 9.39
C GLU A 476 -0.71 0.78 10.45
N VAL A 477 -1.15 1.99 10.79
CA VAL A 477 -2.30 2.24 11.66
C VAL A 477 -3.51 2.46 10.75
N LYS A 478 -4.36 1.44 10.63
CA LYS A 478 -5.60 1.46 9.83
C LYS A 478 -6.77 2.05 10.62
N GLY A 479 -7.94 2.25 10.02
CA GLY A 479 -9.17 2.59 10.77
C GLY A 479 -9.50 1.57 11.87
N LEU A 480 -10.33 1.99 12.84
CA LEU A 480 -10.89 1.09 13.86
C LEU A 480 -11.76 0.01 13.22
N SER A 481 -11.89 -1.14 13.88
CA SER A 481 -12.90 -2.14 13.51
C SER A 481 -14.30 -1.55 13.62
N ASP A 482 -15.29 -2.11 12.93
CA ASP A 482 -16.66 -1.61 13.02
C ASP A 482 -17.19 -1.72 14.46
N GLU A 483 -16.78 -2.76 15.19
CA GLU A 483 -17.02 -2.93 16.62
C GLU A 483 -16.45 -1.78 17.45
N ASP A 484 -15.17 -1.48 17.28
CA ASP A 484 -14.46 -0.45 18.04
C ASP A 484 -14.95 0.97 17.66
N ALA A 485 -15.30 1.18 16.40
CA ALA A 485 -15.87 2.42 15.90
C ALA A 485 -17.24 2.71 16.54
N VAL A 486 -18.12 1.70 16.60
CA VAL A 486 -19.41 1.80 17.29
C VAL A 486 -19.21 2.03 18.79
N ALA A 487 -18.26 1.32 19.41
CA ALA A 487 -17.94 1.49 20.82
C ALA A 487 -17.40 2.91 21.11
N LEU A 488 -16.51 3.45 20.27
CA LEU A 488 -16.02 4.83 20.39
C LEU A 488 -17.17 5.84 20.25
N LEU A 489 -18.08 5.65 19.29
CA LEU A 489 -19.23 6.53 19.10
C LEU A 489 -20.16 6.52 20.33
N ARG A 490 -20.41 5.35 20.91
CA ARG A 490 -21.23 5.17 22.13
C ARG A 490 -20.65 5.88 23.35
N THR A 491 -19.34 6.04 23.44
CA THR A 491 -18.72 6.80 24.55
C THR A 491 -18.96 8.30 24.48
N GLN A 492 -19.34 8.84 23.31
CA GLN A 492 -19.41 10.28 23.05
C GLN A 492 -20.80 10.80 22.71
N VAL A 493 -21.75 9.90 22.44
CA VAL A 493 -23.12 10.22 22.03
C VAL A 493 -24.11 9.73 23.09
N ASP A 494 -25.12 10.55 23.40
CA ASP A 494 -26.23 10.17 24.28
C ASP A 494 -26.90 8.88 23.76
N PRO A 495 -27.04 7.82 24.57
CA PRO A 495 -27.66 6.56 24.16
C PRO A 495 -29.04 6.71 23.50
N ARG A 496 -29.79 7.77 23.85
CA ARG A 496 -31.12 8.06 23.29
C ARG A 496 -31.08 8.45 21.80
N LEU A 497 -29.93 8.91 21.29
CA LEU A 497 -29.73 9.36 19.91
C LEU A 497 -29.20 8.26 18.99
N ILE A 498 -28.94 7.06 19.50
CA ILE A 498 -28.40 5.93 18.71
C ILE A 498 -29.50 5.20 17.92
N GLY A 499 -30.77 5.46 18.23
CA GLY A 499 -31.94 4.88 17.56
C GLY A 499 -32.81 5.92 16.84
N ARG A 500 -33.73 5.46 16.00
CA ARG A 500 -34.73 6.31 15.34
C ARG A 500 -35.96 6.44 16.25
N GLY A 501 -36.28 7.65 16.70
CA GLY A 501 -37.51 7.93 17.47
C GLY A 501 -37.61 7.23 18.84
N GLY A 502 -36.49 6.89 19.49
CA GLY A 502 -36.48 6.23 20.80
C GLY A 502 -36.61 4.70 20.78
N LEU A 503 -36.69 4.07 19.59
CA LEU A 503 -36.61 2.62 19.41
C LEU A 503 -35.14 2.18 19.20
N PHE A 504 -34.70 1.16 19.92
CA PHE A 504 -33.38 0.54 19.73
C PHE A 504 -33.30 -0.10 18.34
N LEU A 505 -32.38 0.37 17.49
CA LEU A 505 -32.10 -0.26 16.20
C LEU A 505 -31.28 -1.56 16.40
N PRO A 506 -31.47 -2.59 15.55
CA PRO A 506 -30.61 -3.77 15.56
C PRO A 506 -29.13 -3.40 15.44
N GLN A 507 -28.27 -4.06 16.22
CA GLN A 507 -26.85 -3.71 16.31
C GLN A 507 -26.11 -3.87 14.96
N CYS A 508 -26.58 -4.77 14.10
CA CYS A 508 -26.08 -4.93 12.73
C CYS A 508 -26.32 -3.69 11.85
N TYR A 509 -27.45 -3.00 12.03
CA TYR A 509 -27.81 -1.82 11.24
C TYR A 509 -26.96 -0.60 11.60
N VAL A 510 -26.72 -0.37 12.89
CA VAL A 510 -25.82 0.70 13.34
C VAL A 510 -24.39 0.41 12.91
N ARG A 511 -23.96 -0.87 12.95
CA ARG A 511 -22.64 -1.30 12.49
C ARG A 511 -22.43 -0.99 11.01
N GLU A 512 -23.37 -1.37 10.15
CA GLU A 512 -23.31 -1.11 8.71
C GLU A 512 -23.13 0.38 8.40
N LYS A 513 -23.92 1.24 9.07
CA LYS A 513 -23.85 2.70 8.87
C LYS A 513 -22.56 3.30 9.42
N VAL A 514 -22.06 2.84 10.56
CA VAL A 514 -20.78 3.32 11.14
C VAL A 514 -19.59 2.82 10.31
N GLY A 515 -19.69 1.64 9.70
CA GLY A 515 -18.69 1.10 8.76
C GLY A 515 -18.45 2.00 7.55
N LEU A 516 -19.41 2.87 7.18
CA LEU A 516 -19.24 3.89 6.14
C LEU A 516 -18.15 4.92 6.48
N LEU A 517 -17.79 5.06 7.76
CA LEU A 517 -16.72 5.95 8.21
C LEU A 517 -15.35 5.28 8.18
N LYS A 518 -15.30 4.01 7.75
CA LYS A 518 -14.13 3.12 7.73
C LYS A 518 -13.28 3.21 9.00
N GLY A 519 -13.95 3.40 10.14
CA GLY A 519 -13.32 3.44 11.46
C GLY A 519 -12.38 4.61 11.74
N LEU A 520 -12.41 5.71 10.97
CA LEU A 520 -11.50 6.85 11.19
C LEU A 520 -11.85 7.61 12.48
N PRO A 521 -11.00 7.60 13.53
CA PRO A 521 -11.34 8.16 14.83
C PRO A 521 -11.66 9.65 14.81
N LEU A 522 -10.92 10.45 14.03
CA LEU A 522 -11.21 11.88 13.88
C LEU A 522 -12.60 12.10 13.29
N ALA A 523 -12.95 11.34 12.25
CA ALA A 523 -14.21 11.42 11.54
C ALA A 523 -15.39 10.98 12.44
N LEU A 524 -15.19 9.92 13.23
CA LEU A 524 -16.14 9.45 14.24
C LEU A 524 -16.40 10.49 15.33
N ARG A 525 -15.36 11.18 15.83
CA ARG A 525 -15.51 12.26 16.82
C ARG A 525 -16.27 13.46 16.26
N LEU A 526 -16.01 13.82 15.01
CA LEU A 526 -16.72 14.89 14.34
C LEU A 526 -18.20 14.56 14.13
N ALA A 527 -18.50 13.32 13.76
CA ALA A 527 -19.88 12.83 13.71
C ALA A 527 -20.53 12.88 15.11
N ALA A 528 -19.86 12.36 16.15
CA ALA A 528 -20.35 12.40 17.52
C ALA A 528 -20.64 13.82 18.02
N SER A 529 -19.73 14.77 17.73
CA SER A 529 -19.87 16.18 18.08
C SER A 529 -21.10 16.80 17.42
N ASN A 530 -21.31 16.55 16.12
CA ASN A 530 -22.49 17.04 15.40
C ASN A 530 -23.79 16.41 15.92
N ILE A 531 -23.79 15.10 16.16
CA ILE A 531 -24.93 14.38 16.74
C ILE A 531 -25.31 14.99 18.10
N SER A 532 -24.33 15.21 18.98
CA SER A 532 -24.55 15.77 20.31
C SER A 532 -24.98 17.23 20.27
N ARG A 533 -24.39 18.04 19.38
CA ARG A 533 -24.66 19.48 19.24
C ARG A 533 -26.05 19.77 18.66
N TYR A 534 -26.44 19.04 17.62
CA TYR A 534 -27.70 19.26 16.91
C TYR A 534 -28.81 18.27 17.27
N ARG A 535 -28.53 17.33 18.20
CA ARG A 535 -29.47 16.31 18.68
C ARG A 535 -30.05 15.42 17.56
N TYR A 536 -29.27 15.14 16.53
CA TYR A 536 -29.65 14.21 15.47
C TYR A 536 -29.59 12.75 15.94
N THR A 537 -30.28 11.85 15.24
CA THR A 537 -30.00 10.42 15.41
C THR A 537 -28.70 10.05 14.69
N VAL A 538 -28.02 8.99 15.15
CA VAL A 538 -26.82 8.45 14.47
C VAL A 538 -27.12 8.15 13.00
N THR A 539 -28.30 7.60 12.71
CA THR A 539 -28.73 7.29 11.35
C THR A 539 -28.90 8.53 10.50
N ASP A 540 -29.58 9.57 11.00
CA ASP A 540 -29.82 10.80 10.22
C ASP A 540 -28.51 11.54 9.93
N CYS A 541 -27.57 11.56 10.88
CA CYS A 541 -26.27 12.20 10.70
C CYS A 541 -25.39 11.43 9.69
N LEU A 542 -25.35 10.10 9.77
CA LEU A 542 -24.58 9.28 8.85
C LEU A 542 -25.21 9.23 7.45
N GLU A 543 -26.54 9.18 7.34
CA GLU A 543 -27.25 9.29 6.06
C GLU A 543 -27.00 10.64 5.40
N ALA A 544 -27.03 11.74 6.17
CA ALA A 544 -26.65 13.06 5.67
C ALA A 544 -25.20 13.09 5.17
N TRP A 545 -24.29 12.39 5.85
CA TRP A 545 -22.89 12.31 5.44
C TRP A 545 -22.65 11.41 4.21
N THR A 546 -23.51 10.41 3.98
CA THR A 546 -23.40 9.44 2.88
C THR A 546 -24.06 9.93 1.58
N TYR A 547 -25.27 10.50 1.69
CA TYR A 547 -26.14 10.78 0.53
C TYR A 547 -26.20 12.26 0.11
N ARG A 548 -25.68 13.22 0.90
CA ARG A 548 -25.75 14.66 0.60
C ARG A 548 -24.39 15.34 0.50
N GLY A 549 -23.46 14.71 -0.23
CA GLY A 549 -22.10 15.22 -0.46
C GLY A 549 -21.97 16.49 -1.34
N THR A 550 -23.05 17.26 -1.53
CA THR A 550 -23.07 18.46 -2.38
C THR A 550 -23.91 19.63 -1.83
N ASP A 551 -24.61 19.46 -0.69
CA ASP A 551 -25.31 20.57 -0.02
C ASP A 551 -24.41 21.14 1.09
N SER A 552 -23.89 22.33 0.84
CA SER A 552 -22.99 23.08 1.73
C SER A 552 -23.58 23.46 3.10
N GLY A 553 -24.86 23.16 3.36
CA GLY A 553 -25.60 23.71 4.49
C GLY A 553 -25.73 22.83 5.74
N PHE A 554 -25.68 21.50 5.65
CA PHE A 554 -26.16 20.65 6.75
C PHE A 554 -25.07 20.07 7.66
N LEU A 555 -23.92 19.75 7.08
CA LEU A 555 -22.71 19.35 7.78
C LEU A 555 -21.59 20.09 7.06
N GLY A 556 -21.40 21.38 7.40
CA GLY A 556 -20.16 22.04 7.02
C GLY A 556 -19.04 21.10 7.44
N ILE A 557 -18.31 20.54 6.47
CA ILE A 557 -17.20 19.63 6.77
C ILE A 557 -16.40 20.36 7.83
N ASP A 558 -16.26 19.75 9.01
CA ASP A 558 -15.64 20.45 10.12
C ASP A 558 -14.33 21.00 9.58
N GLU A 559 -14.16 22.32 9.64
CA GLU A 559 -13.00 23.00 9.10
C GLU A 559 -11.71 22.31 9.60
N THR A 560 -11.80 21.67 10.77
CA THR A 560 -10.82 20.77 11.37
C THR A 560 -10.44 19.57 10.49
N LEU A 561 -11.39 18.80 9.91
CA LEU A 561 -11.08 17.66 9.03
C LEU A 561 -10.42 18.15 7.74
N SER A 562 -10.98 19.17 7.10
CA SER A 562 -10.42 19.77 5.89
C SER A 562 -9.02 20.33 6.14
N ARG A 563 -8.82 21.15 7.18
CA ARG A 563 -7.50 21.67 7.57
C ARG A 563 -6.51 20.55 7.86
N SER A 564 -6.96 19.46 8.49
CA SER A 564 -6.06 18.33 8.80
C SER A 564 -5.55 17.63 7.54
N MET A 565 -6.38 17.48 6.51
CA MET A 565 -6.03 16.80 5.26
C MET A 565 -5.44 17.74 4.20
N GLU A 566 -5.65 19.06 4.32
CA GLU A 566 -5.24 20.07 3.33
C GLU A 566 -3.74 20.02 3.02
N LEU A 567 -2.91 19.77 4.03
CA LEU A 567 -1.46 19.62 3.83
C LEU A 567 -1.11 18.46 2.91
N SER A 568 -1.77 17.30 3.06
CA SER A 568 -1.53 16.13 2.22
C SER A 568 -1.99 16.37 0.78
N PHE A 569 -3.09 17.10 0.59
CA PHE A 569 -3.58 17.46 -0.73
C PHE A 569 -2.68 18.48 -1.43
N LYS A 570 -2.20 19.52 -0.72
CA LYS A 570 -1.22 20.47 -1.25
C LYS A 570 0.08 19.77 -1.63
N GLU A 571 0.52 18.82 -0.83
CA GLU A 571 1.71 18.03 -1.12
C GLU A 571 1.54 17.18 -2.39
N LEU A 572 0.37 16.53 -2.55
CA LEU A 572 0.03 15.80 -3.76
C LEU A 572 0.02 16.71 -4.99
N GLU A 573 -0.63 17.88 -4.92
CA GLU A 573 -0.69 18.86 -6.02
C GLU A 573 0.69 19.40 -6.41
N LEU A 574 1.57 19.59 -5.44
CA LEU A 574 2.95 20.05 -5.68
C LEU A 574 3.83 18.96 -6.28
N ALA A 575 3.59 17.69 -5.96
CA ALA A 575 4.36 16.55 -6.46
C ALA A 575 3.87 16.08 -7.83
N ASP A 576 2.56 15.89 -7.99
CA ASP A 576 1.92 15.52 -9.25
C ASP A 576 0.49 16.12 -9.33
N PRO A 577 0.31 17.23 -10.07
CA PRO A 577 -0.99 17.86 -10.28
C PRO A 577 -2.02 16.95 -10.96
N VAL A 578 -1.58 16.01 -11.79
CA VAL A 578 -2.47 15.08 -12.50
C VAL A 578 -2.98 14.02 -11.51
N ALA A 579 -2.12 13.49 -10.65
CA ALA A 579 -2.53 12.59 -9.57
C ALA A 579 -3.56 13.23 -8.62
N ALA A 580 -3.40 14.52 -8.30
CA ALA A 580 -4.38 15.27 -7.52
C ALA A 580 -5.74 15.39 -8.21
N ARG A 581 -5.75 15.63 -9.53
CA ARG A 581 -6.98 15.69 -10.33
C ARG A 581 -7.65 14.33 -10.48
N ILE A 582 -6.89 13.25 -10.65
CA ILE A 582 -7.40 11.87 -10.64
C ILE A 582 -8.07 11.56 -9.30
N LEU A 583 -7.40 11.83 -8.17
CA LEU A 583 -7.97 11.62 -6.84
C LEU A 583 -9.24 12.44 -6.63
N THR A 584 -9.26 13.68 -7.14
CA THR A 584 -10.44 14.56 -7.08
C THR A 584 -11.57 14.02 -7.96
N LEU A 585 -11.31 13.55 -9.18
CA LEU A 585 -12.32 12.90 -10.02
C LEU A 585 -12.90 11.65 -9.35
N PHE A 586 -12.06 10.79 -8.79
CA PHE A 586 -12.48 9.62 -8.01
C PHE A 586 -13.26 9.95 -6.75
N SER A 587 -13.19 11.19 -6.25
CA SER A 587 -14.06 11.62 -5.17
C SER A 587 -15.53 11.76 -5.58
N PHE A 588 -15.81 11.87 -6.88
CA PHE A 588 -17.16 11.87 -7.46
C PHE A 588 -17.60 10.49 -7.97
N LEU A 589 -16.78 9.46 -7.78
CA LEU A 589 -17.10 8.07 -8.04
C LEU A 589 -17.17 7.28 -6.72
N HIS A 590 -17.73 6.07 -6.76
CA HIS A 590 -17.75 5.22 -5.58
C HIS A 590 -16.35 4.94 -5.01
N HIS A 591 -16.23 4.94 -3.68
CA HIS A 591 -14.98 4.85 -2.94
C HIS A 591 -14.29 3.48 -2.95
N ARG A 592 -15.03 2.43 -3.35
CA ARG A 592 -14.50 1.08 -3.55
C ARG A 592 -14.30 0.85 -5.04
N ASP A 593 -13.22 0.15 -5.39
CA ASP A 593 -12.80 -0.08 -6.77
C ASP A 593 -12.58 1.21 -7.56
N LEU A 594 -11.47 1.89 -7.29
CA LEU A 594 -11.02 3.05 -8.06
C LEU A 594 -10.56 2.57 -9.45
N TRP A 595 -11.53 2.35 -10.33
CA TRP A 595 -11.29 1.82 -11.66
C TRP A 595 -10.64 2.89 -12.56
N TYR A 596 -9.30 2.92 -12.54
CA TYR A 596 -8.52 3.91 -13.29
C TYR A 596 -8.72 3.86 -14.79
N ASP A 597 -9.00 2.69 -15.36
CA ASP A 597 -9.20 2.58 -16.80
C ASP A 597 -10.38 3.43 -17.27
N LEU A 598 -11.36 3.75 -16.40
CA LEU A 598 -12.42 4.72 -16.71
C LEU A 598 -11.83 6.02 -17.26
N CYS A 599 -10.76 6.54 -16.67
CA CYS A 599 -10.09 7.77 -17.11
C CYS A 599 -9.49 7.65 -18.52
N LEU A 600 -9.14 6.44 -18.97
CA LEU A 600 -8.57 6.20 -20.29
C LEU A 600 -9.61 6.21 -21.42
N GLY A 601 -10.91 6.07 -21.08
CA GLY A 601 -12.00 6.20 -22.06
C GLY A 601 -12.37 7.65 -22.39
N ALA A 602 -11.69 8.63 -21.77
CA ALA A 602 -11.95 10.05 -21.98
C ALA A 602 -11.36 10.59 -23.30
N THR A 603 -11.74 10.00 -24.44
CA THR A 603 -11.17 10.31 -25.76
C THR A 603 -11.89 11.43 -26.53
N GLU A 604 -13.00 11.93 -25.99
CA GLU A 604 -13.76 13.01 -26.63
C GLU A 604 -13.24 14.41 -26.21
N ASP A 605 -13.34 15.38 -27.13
CA ASP A 605 -12.97 16.78 -26.88
C ASP A 605 -13.86 17.47 -25.83
N THR A 606 -14.96 16.83 -25.42
CA THR A 606 -15.87 17.32 -24.38
C THR A 606 -15.23 17.25 -22.99
N TYR A 607 -14.23 16.39 -22.78
CA TYR A 607 -13.53 16.25 -21.50
C TYR A 607 -12.55 17.39 -21.21
N PRO A 608 -12.24 17.69 -19.94
CA PRO A 608 -11.19 18.64 -19.60
C PRO A 608 -9.86 18.23 -20.24
N ALA A 609 -9.12 19.21 -20.77
CA ALA A 609 -7.88 18.99 -21.54
C ALA A 609 -6.88 18.03 -20.85
N TRP A 610 -6.76 18.09 -19.51
CA TRP A 610 -5.86 17.23 -18.76
C TRP A 610 -6.26 15.76 -18.76
N LEU A 611 -7.57 15.48 -18.79
CA LEU A 611 -8.11 14.13 -18.76
C LEU A 611 -8.04 13.52 -20.17
N HIS A 612 -8.37 14.33 -21.18
CA HIS A 612 -8.19 13.96 -22.59
C HIS A 612 -6.72 13.68 -22.92
N GLU A 613 -5.79 14.52 -22.47
CA GLU A 613 -4.35 14.32 -22.65
C GLU A 613 -3.86 13.04 -21.92
N LEU A 614 -4.36 12.79 -20.72
CA LEU A 614 -4.05 11.57 -19.97
C LEU A 614 -4.49 10.31 -20.71
N ALA A 615 -5.71 10.32 -21.28
CA ALA A 615 -6.24 9.23 -22.08
C ALA A 615 -5.43 9.03 -23.37
N ALA A 616 -5.15 10.12 -24.10
CA ALA A 616 -4.38 10.09 -25.35
C ALA A 616 -2.95 9.55 -25.16
N GLN A 617 -2.32 9.84 -24.02
CA GLN A 617 -0.99 9.33 -23.69
C GLN A 617 -1.01 7.87 -23.17
N ASN A 618 -2.19 7.31 -22.91
CA ASN A 618 -2.39 5.97 -22.35
C ASN A 618 -1.48 5.69 -21.13
N ARG A 619 -1.41 6.67 -20.20
CA ARG A 619 -0.53 6.56 -19.03
C ARG A 619 -1.07 5.52 -18.05
N PRO A 620 -0.29 4.50 -17.66
CA PRO A 620 -0.77 3.46 -16.75
C PRO A 620 -0.89 3.96 -15.31
N PHE A 621 -1.80 3.37 -14.53
CA PHE A 621 -2.04 3.80 -13.14
C PHE A 621 -0.79 3.72 -12.24
N ARG A 622 0.18 2.85 -12.58
CA ARG A 622 1.46 2.70 -11.87
C ARG A 622 2.31 3.96 -11.80
N ASP A 623 2.04 4.93 -12.66
CA ASP A 623 2.72 6.22 -12.61
C ASP A 623 2.20 7.09 -11.45
N PHE A 624 0.96 6.85 -10.98
CA PHE A 624 0.26 7.71 -10.03
C PHE A 624 0.02 7.04 -8.68
N TYR A 625 -0.34 5.75 -8.68
CA TYR A 625 -0.72 5.06 -7.44
C TYR A 625 0.38 5.03 -6.37
N PRO A 626 1.70 4.94 -6.67
CA PRO A 626 2.73 4.91 -5.63
C PRO A 626 2.68 6.17 -4.76
N LEU A 627 2.58 7.35 -5.36
CA LEU A 627 2.47 8.62 -4.65
C LEU A 627 1.16 8.71 -3.84
N LEU A 628 0.05 8.30 -4.44
CA LEU A 628 -1.25 8.26 -3.76
C LEU A 628 -1.23 7.30 -2.56
N ALA A 629 -0.58 6.14 -2.69
CA ALA A 629 -0.43 5.15 -1.62
C ALA A 629 0.55 5.60 -0.53
N ASP A 630 1.67 6.22 -0.91
CA ASP A 630 2.67 6.74 0.03
C ASP A 630 2.08 7.84 0.91
N LEU A 631 1.23 8.70 0.34
CA LEU A 631 0.45 9.72 1.07
C LEU A 631 -0.79 9.14 1.79
N SER A 632 -0.98 7.82 1.77
CA SER A 632 -2.10 7.10 2.38
C SER A 632 -3.49 7.49 1.82
N PHE A 633 -3.57 8.01 0.59
CA PHE A 633 -4.86 8.37 -0.03
C PHE A 633 -5.64 7.19 -0.60
N ILE A 634 -4.92 6.14 -1.00
CA ILE A 634 -5.49 4.91 -1.55
C ILE A 634 -4.87 3.69 -0.88
N GLU A 635 -5.64 2.61 -0.83
CA GLU A 635 -5.22 1.31 -0.30
C GLU A 635 -5.45 0.23 -1.35
N LEU A 636 -4.50 -0.70 -1.45
CA LEU A 636 -4.65 -1.90 -2.26
C LEU A 636 -5.44 -2.96 -1.49
N ARG A 637 -6.49 -3.49 -2.12
CA ARG A 637 -7.31 -4.60 -1.66
C ARG A 637 -7.27 -5.73 -2.67
N PHE A 638 -7.54 -6.93 -2.19
CA PHE A 638 -7.69 -8.11 -3.02
C PHE A 638 -9.14 -8.56 -2.92
N ALA A 639 -9.82 -8.66 -4.06
CA ALA A 639 -11.12 -9.28 -4.15
C ALA A 639 -11.03 -10.80 -3.87
N ALA A 640 -12.16 -11.44 -3.59
CA ALA A 640 -12.22 -12.87 -3.29
C ALA A 640 -11.70 -13.76 -4.44
N ASN A 641 -11.76 -13.25 -5.67
CA ASN A 641 -11.22 -13.88 -6.89
C ASN A 641 -9.72 -13.57 -7.13
N GLY A 642 -9.05 -12.87 -6.22
CA GLY A 642 -7.62 -12.51 -6.32
C GLY A 642 -7.32 -11.23 -7.10
N HIS A 643 -8.33 -10.55 -7.67
CA HIS A 643 -8.13 -9.29 -8.38
C HIS A 643 -7.71 -8.15 -7.44
N GLN A 644 -6.76 -7.35 -7.92
CA GLN A 644 -6.28 -6.16 -7.23
C GLN A 644 -7.25 -5.00 -7.45
N LEU A 645 -7.79 -4.46 -6.36
CA LEU A 645 -8.69 -3.31 -6.35
C LEU A 645 -8.10 -2.20 -5.51
N TRP A 646 -8.19 -0.97 -5.98
CA TRP A 646 -7.80 0.19 -5.19
C TRP A 646 -9.04 0.78 -4.52
N GLU A 647 -8.91 1.20 -3.28
CA GLU A 647 -9.97 1.90 -2.58
C GLU A 647 -9.46 3.21 -1.98
N THR A 648 -10.36 4.15 -1.78
CA THR A 648 -10.08 5.34 -0.97
C THR A 648 -10.95 5.37 0.28
N HIS A 649 -10.53 6.18 1.25
CA HIS A 649 -11.30 6.43 2.45
C HIS A 649 -12.40 7.47 2.16
N PRO A 650 -13.68 7.25 2.54
CA PRO A 650 -14.77 8.21 2.28
C PRO A 650 -14.48 9.64 2.75
N ALA A 651 -13.79 9.82 3.88
CA ALA A 651 -13.34 11.13 4.34
C ALA A 651 -12.44 11.88 3.33
N ILE A 652 -11.58 11.17 2.59
CA ILE A 652 -10.75 11.76 1.53
C ILE A 652 -11.64 12.25 0.40
N GLN A 653 -12.63 11.46 -0.01
CA GLN A 653 -13.58 11.88 -1.04
C GLN A 653 -14.37 13.11 -0.63
N VAL A 654 -14.83 13.17 0.61
CA VAL A 654 -15.56 14.32 1.16
C VAL A 654 -14.71 15.59 1.07
N VAL A 655 -13.45 15.54 1.51
CA VAL A 655 -12.54 16.69 1.45
C VAL A 655 -12.21 17.06 -0.01
N ALA A 656 -11.93 16.09 -0.87
CA ALA A 656 -11.64 16.33 -2.29
C ALA A 656 -12.82 16.98 -3.04
N ARG A 657 -14.06 16.47 -2.83
CA ARG A 657 -15.27 17.08 -3.40
C ARG A 657 -15.46 18.51 -2.92
N GLN A 658 -15.24 18.77 -1.63
CA GLN A 658 -15.35 20.12 -1.09
C GLN A 658 -14.34 21.08 -1.71
N ARG A 659 -13.09 20.65 -1.92
CA ARG A 659 -12.08 21.45 -2.62
C ARG A 659 -12.54 21.79 -4.04
N ALA A 660 -13.11 20.82 -4.77
CA ALA A 660 -13.70 21.08 -6.08
C ALA A 660 -14.91 22.05 -6.03
N ILE A 661 -15.80 21.92 -5.05
CA ILE A 661 -16.94 22.84 -4.83
C ILE A 661 -16.46 24.26 -4.52
N CYS A 662 -15.51 24.42 -3.60
CA CYS A 662 -14.93 25.72 -3.24
C CYS A 662 -14.25 26.40 -4.44
N ASN A 663 -13.72 25.60 -5.37
CA ASN A 663 -13.12 26.09 -6.62
C ASN A 663 -14.15 26.29 -7.74
N GLY A 664 -15.43 25.99 -7.51
CA GLY A 664 -16.50 26.07 -8.51
C GLY A 664 -16.37 25.06 -9.66
N GLN A 665 -15.66 23.94 -9.44
CA GLN A 665 -15.37 22.92 -10.45
C GLN A 665 -16.19 21.63 -10.27
N ASP A 666 -17.02 21.56 -9.25
CA ASP A 666 -17.84 20.38 -8.93
C ASP A 666 -18.71 19.92 -10.11
N HIS A 667 -19.36 20.84 -10.82
CA HIS A 667 -20.16 20.51 -12.01
C HIS A 667 -19.33 19.82 -13.11
N VAL A 668 -18.06 20.21 -13.30
CA VAL A 668 -17.15 19.60 -14.29
C VAL A 668 -16.83 18.16 -13.91
N TYR A 669 -16.48 17.92 -12.63
CA TYR A 669 -16.14 16.58 -12.16
C TYR A 669 -17.35 15.65 -12.10
N ILE A 670 -18.53 16.15 -11.70
CA ILE A 670 -19.77 15.36 -11.72
C ILE A 670 -20.11 14.96 -13.16
N ARG A 671 -20.03 15.90 -14.10
CA ARG A 671 -20.22 15.61 -15.53
C ARG A 671 -19.25 14.51 -15.99
N CYS A 672 -17.96 14.68 -15.74
CA CYS A 672 -16.95 13.67 -16.11
C CYS A 672 -17.25 12.31 -15.48
N ALA A 673 -17.62 12.25 -14.19
CA ALA A 673 -17.97 11.00 -13.53
C ALA A 673 -19.15 10.29 -14.21
N ILE A 674 -20.22 11.03 -14.54
CA ILE A 674 -21.38 10.50 -15.27
C ILE A 674 -20.96 10.00 -16.66
N SER A 675 -20.25 10.82 -17.45
CA SER A 675 -19.82 10.48 -18.81
C SER A 675 -18.87 9.27 -18.84
N LEU A 676 -17.94 9.16 -17.89
CA LEU A 676 -17.02 8.02 -17.80
C LEU A 676 -17.74 6.73 -17.42
N VAL A 677 -18.68 6.78 -16.47
CA VAL A 677 -19.49 5.59 -16.11
C VAL A 677 -20.38 5.17 -17.27
N ALA A 678 -20.98 6.14 -17.96
CA ALA A 678 -21.86 5.89 -19.10
C ALA A 678 -21.12 5.31 -20.31
N SER A 679 -19.95 5.85 -20.67
CA SER A 679 -19.16 5.39 -21.82
C SER A 679 -18.62 3.96 -21.67
N TYR A 680 -18.46 3.50 -20.43
CA TYR A 680 -18.05 2.12 -20.13
C TYR A 680 -19.21 1.14 -19.98
N ALA A 681 -20.47 1.58 -20.13
CA ALA A 681 -21.62 0.69 -20.06
C ALA A 681 -21.51 -0.40 -21.15
N PRO A 682 -21.32 -1.67 -20.78
CA PRO A 682 -21.03 -2.73 -21.74
C PRO A 682 -22.31 -3.17 -22.45
N ARG A 683 -22.18 -3.69 -23.65
CA ARG A 683 -23.30 -4.35 -24.34
C ARG A 683 -23.46 -5.77 -23.83
N SER A 684 -24.70 -6.27 -23.81
CA SER A 684 -25.06 -7.57 -23.21
C SER A 684 -24.41 -8.81 -23.81
N TYR A 685 -23.63 -8.67 -24.88
CA TYR A 685 -22.95 -9.76 -25.60
C TYR A 685 -21.42 -9.69 -25.45
N GLU A 686 -20.87 -8.72 -24.72
CA GLU A 686 -19.43 -8.60 -24.49
C GLU A 686 -18.94 -9.68 -23.49
N GLU A 687 -17.74 -10.24 -23.70
CA GLU A 687 -17.20 -11.36 -22.90
C GLU A 687 -17.10 -11.03 -21.40
N ASP A 688 -16.67 -9.80 -21.06
CA ASP A 688 -16.53 -9.30 -19.67
C ASP A 688 -17.73 -8.46 -19.21
N PHE A 689 -18.88 -8.60 -19.86
CA PHE A 689 -20.10 -7.85 -19.55
C PHE A 689 -20.40 -7.86 -18.04
N TRP A 690 -20.31 -9.03 -17.40
CA TRP A 690 -20.64 -9.20 -15.99
C TRP A 690 -19.65 -8.54 -15.03
N ASP A 691 -18.35 -8.72 -15.24
CA ASP A 691 -17.36 -8.09 -14.37
C ASP A 691 -17.46 -6.56 -14.51
N THR A 692 -17.69 -6.07 -15.73
CA THR A 692 -17.86 -4.64 -16.01
C THR A 692 -19.10 -4.07 -15.30
N ILE A 693 -20.28 -4.70 -15.43
CA ILE A 693 -21.51 -4.25 -14.75
C ILE A 693 -21.32 -4.23 -13.23
N ARG A 694 -20.74 -5.30 -12.65
CA ARG A 694 -20.50 -5.43 -11.21
C ARG A 694 -19.59 -4.33 -10.67
N ARG A 695 -18.57 -3.94 -11.43
CA ARG A 695 -17.65 -2.86 -11.08
C ARG A 695 -18.31 -1.49 -11.25
N LEU A 696 -19.12 -1.30 -12.29
CA LEU A 696 -19.81 -0.03 -12.57
C LEU A 696 -20.99 0.27 -11.65
N GLU A 697 -21.74 -0.74 -11.17
CA GLU A 697 -22.98 -0.55 -10.40
C GLU A 697 -22.82 0.44 -9.22
N PRO A 698 -21.81 0.31 -8.32
CA PRO A 698 -21.64 1.24 -7.22
C PRO A 698 -21.35 2.68 -7.68
N HIS A 699 -20.64 2.84 -8.81
CA HIS A 699 -20.36 4.14 -9.40
C HIS A 699 -21.63 4.75 -10.00
N ALA A 700 -22.43 3.95 -10.72
CA ALA A 700 -23.70 4.36 -11.29
C ALA A 700 -24.69 4.82 -10.21
N ASP A 701 -24.79 4.09 -9.10
CA ASP A 701 -25.60 4.45 -7.93
C ASP A 701 -25.24 5.84 -7.38
N LEU A 702 -23.94 6.19 -7.33
CA LEU A 702 -23.51 7.52 -6.94
C LEU A 702 -23.88 8.57 -8.00
N CYS A 703 -23.66 8.28 -9.29
CA CYS A 703 -24.07 9.15 -10.40
C CYS A 703 -25.57 9.46 -10.38
N TRP A 704 -26.41 8.48 -10.03
CA TRP A 704 -27.86 8.67 -9.86
C TRP A 704 -28.21 9.68 -8.78
N SER A 705 -27.45 9.72 -7.68
CA SER A 705 -27.65 10.73 -6.63
C SER A 705 -27.44 12.16 -7.15
N TYR A 706 -26.52 12.37 -8.09
CA TYR A 706 -26.31 13.68 -8.71
C TYR A 706 -27.44 14.07 -9.66
N ILE A 707 -27.92 13.10 -10.46
CA ILE A 707 -29.02 13.31 -11.41
C ILE A 707 -30.30 13.72 -10.67
N THR A 708 -30.66 13.00 -9.60
CA THR A 708 -31.85 13.30 -8.78
C THR A 708 -31.78 14.64 -8.04
N GLN A 709 -30.58 15.16 -7.80
CA GLN A 709 -30.34 16.49 -7.24
C GLN A 709 -30.34 17.60 -8.32
N GLY A 710 -30.52 17.26 -9.60
CA GLY A 710 -30.41 18.21 -10.71
C GLY A 710 -28.98 18.66 -10.99
N LYS A 711 -27.96 17.96 -10.47
CA LYS A 711 -26.53 18.28 -10.59
C LYS A 711 -25.86 17.43 -11.67
N TRP A 712 -26.42 17.38 -12.87
CA TRP A 712 -25.89 16.58 -13.98
C TRP A 712 -24.94 17.38 -14.88
N GLY A 713 -24.82 18.70 -14.69
CA GLY A 713 -23.92 19.58 -15.46
C GLY A 713 -24.53 20.05 -16.79
N PRO A 714 -24.19 21.26 -17.28
CA PRO A 714 -24.85 21.87 -18.44
C PRO A 714 -24.54 21.16 -19.78
N ASP A 715 -23.43 20.43 -19.86
CA ASP A 715 -22.92 19.82 -21.11
C ASP A 715 -23.08 18.28 -21.16
N THR A 716 -23.83 17.68 -20.23
CA THR A 716 -24.10 16.23 -20.28
C THR A 716 -25.00 15.93 -21.47
N ASN A 717 -24.52 15.09 -22.38
CA ASN A 717 -25.26 14.73 -23.59
C ASN A 717 -26.31 13.66 -23.29
N LEU A 718 -27.38 13.67 -24.08
CA LEU A 718 -28.49 12.73 -24.01
C LEU A 718 -28.06 11.29 -24.31
N THR A 719 -27.01 11.08 -25.11
CA THR A 719 -26.43 9.76 -25.41
C THR A 719 -25.80 9.09 -24.18
N GLU A 720 -25.07 9.86 -23.38
CA GLU A 720 -24.46 9.37 -22.13
C GLU A 720 -25.55 9.03 -21.10
N LEU A 721 -26.59 9.86 -21.00
CA LEU A 721 -27.74 9.56 -20.15
C LEU A 721 -28.45 8.29 -20.59
N GLU A 722 -28.67 8.10 -21.90
CA GLU A 722 -29.26 6.86 -22.43
C GLU A 722 -28.43 5.63 -22.06
N SER A 723 -27.10 5.71 -22.20
CA SER A 723 -26.18 4.62 -21.84
C SER A 723 -26.23 4.31 -20.33
N LEU A 724 -26.32 5.34 -19.48
CA LEU A 724 -26.54 5.16 -18.05
C LEU A 724 -27.92 4.54 -17.74
N GLY A 725 -28.95 4.90 -18.51
CA GLY A 725 -30.26 4.24 -18.44
C GLY A 725 -30.18 2.76 -18.79
N SER A 726 -29.38 2.41 -19.81
CA SER A 726 -29.13 1.01 -20.18
C SER A 726 -28.41 0.25 -19.08
N LEU A 727 -27.39 0.87 -18.45
CA LEU A 727 -26.71 0.32 -17.28
C LEU A 727 -27.68 -0.02 -16.14
N PHE A 728 -28.56 0.91 -15.76
CA PHE A 728 -29.58 0.63 -14.72
C PHE A 728 -30.58 -0.43 -15.11
N ARG A 729 -30.95 -0.51 -16.40
CA ARG A 729 -31.80 -1.59 -16.92
C ARG A 729 -31.12 -2.95 -16.79
N HIS A 730 -29.81 -3.03 -17.08
CA HIS A 730 -29.02 -4.25 -16.97
C HIS A 730 -28.82 -4.71 -15.51
N VAL A 731 -28.72 -3.78 -14.56
CA VAL A 731 -28.66 -4.07 -13.11
C VAL A 731 -30.04 -4.45 -12.53
N GLY A 732 -31.13 -4.31 -13.31
CA GLY A 732 -32.49 -4.58 -12.85
C GLY A 732 -33.14 -3.41 -12.08
N GLN A 733 -32.53 -2.23 -12.06
CA GLN A 733 -33.07 -1.03 -11.43
C GLN A 733 -34.01 -0.27 -12.40
N TYR A 734 -35.06 -0.96 -12.87
CA TYR A 734 -35.95 -0.48 -13.94
C TYR A 734 -36.62 0.86 -13.63
N GLY A 735 -36.92 1.17 -12.37
CA GLY A 735 -37.51 2.45 -11.98
C GLY A 735 -36.58 3.65 -12.25
N ARG A 736 -35.27 3.47 -12.04
CA ARG A 736 -34.28 4.51 -12.34
C ARG A 736 -34.08 4.65 -13.85
N ALA A 737 -34.00 3.52 -14.55
CA ALA A 737 -33.91 3.50 -16.01
C ALA A 737 -35.09 4.22 -16.68
N GLU A 738 -36.33 3.99 -16.22
CA GLU A 738 -37.54 4.69 -16.70
C GLU A 738 -37.39 6.21 -16.60
N ILE A 739 -36.97 6.72 -15.43
CA ILE A 739 -36.82 8.15 -15.21
C ILE A 739 -35.78 8.73 -16.17
N ILE A 740 -34.62 8.09 -16.33
CA ILE A 740 -33.57 8.54 -17.24
C ILE A 740 -34.07 8.57 -18.69
N TYR A 741 -34.67 7.48 -19.17
CA TYR A 741 -35.17 7.45 -20.54
C TYR A 741 -36.27 8.48 -20.79
N ARG A 742 -37.13 8.75 -19.81
CA ARG A 742 -38.12 9.84 -19.91
C ARG A 742 -37.48 11.23 -19.89
N MET A 743 -36.38 11.42 -19.17
CA MET A 743 -35.61 12.67 -19.23
C MET A 743 -35.03 12.86 -20.64
N VAL A 744 -34.46 11.80 -21.22
CA VAL A 744 -33.93 11.82 -22.59
C VAL A 744 -35.04 12.06 -23.63
N GLU A 745 -36.16 11.36 -23.52
CA GLU A 745 -37.35 11.53 -24.37
C GLU A 745 -37.85 12.98 -24.36
N ASN A 746 -38.00 13.59 -23.17
CA ASN A 746 -38.43 14.97 -23.04
C ASN A 746 -37.43 15.95 -23.66
N GLY A 747 -36.12 15.71 -23.45
CA GLY A 747 -35.04 16.50 -24.04
C GLY A 747 -35.05 16.45 -25.57
N LEU A 748 -35.17 15.24 -26.14
CA LEU A 748 -35.24 15.02 -27.59
C LEU A 748 -36.51 15.61 -28.20
N THR A 749 -37.65 15.46 -27.53
CA THR A 749 -38.93 16.02 -28.02
C THR A 749 -38.87 17.54 -28.11
N SER A 750 -38.28 18.20 -27.10
CA SER A 750 -38.02 19.63 -27.15
C SER A 750 -37.06 20.01 -28.28
N LEU A 751 -35.99 19.24 -28.49
CA LEU A 751 -35.01 19.48 -29.55
C LEU A 751 -35.64 19.32 -30.94
N ILE A 752 -36.42 18.27 -31.17
CA ILE A 752 -37.11 18.00 -32.44
C ILE A 752 -38.14 19.09 -32.75
N PHE A 753 -38.85 19.58 -31.72
CA PHE A 753 -39.79 20.69 -31.88
C PHE A 753 -39.09 21.99 -32.29
N GLN A 754 -37.91 22.27 -31.73
CA GLN A 754 -37.13 23.45 -32.08
C GLN A 754 -36.42 23.31 -33.43
N THR A 755 -35.81 22.15 -33.67
CA THR A 755 -35.01 21.81 -34.85
C THR A 755 -35.27 20.35 -35.25
N PRO A 756 -36.09 20.12 -36.30
CA PRO A 756 -36.38 18.76 -36.77
C PRO A 756 -35.11 18.10 -37.33
N SER A 757 -34.52 17.20 -36.54
CA SER A 757 -33.29 16.48 -36.86
C SER A 757 -33.62 15.01 -37.13
N LEU A 758 -33.13 14.48 -38.25
CA LEU A 758 -33.27 13.05 -38.59
C LEU A 758 -32.63 12.17 -37.50
N ALA A 759 -31.39 12.50 -37.12
CA ALA A 759 -30.64 11.78 -36.07
C ALA A 759 -31.35 11.85 -34.70
N ALA A 760 -32.01 12.96 -34.38
CA ALA A 760 -32.76 13.08 -33.12
C ALA A 760 -34.01 12.19 -33.12
N LYS A 761 -34.69 12.04 -34.26
CA LYS A 761 -35.83 11.13 -34.41
C LYS A 761 -35.41 9.65 -34.33
N GLU A 762 -34.29 9.30 -34.98
CA GLU A 762 -33.72 7.94 -34.90
C GLU A 762 -33.35 7.59 -33.46
N PHE A 763 -32.63 8.49 -32.79
CA PHE A 763 -32.25 8.30 -31.39
C PHE A 763 -33.47 8.23 -30.45
N LEU A 764 -34.51 9.04 -30.69
CA LEU A 764 -35.77 8.93 -29.95
C LEU A 764 -36.43 7.56 -30.15
N ALA A 765 -36.35 6.97 -31.34
CA ALA A 765 -36.89 5.66 -31.61
C ALA A 765 -36.18 4.54 -30.83
N ASP A 766 -34.86 4.66 -30.64
CA ASP A 766 -34.09 3.73 -29.81
C ASP A 766 -34.44 3.88 -28.33
N VAL A 767 -34.57 5.13 -27.85
CA VAL A 767 -35.04 5.42 -26.48
C VAL A 767 -36.44 4.84 -26.23
N GLN A 768 -37.36 4.91 -27.21
CA GLN A 768 -38.67 4.28 -27.12
C GLN A 768 -38.60 2.75 -27.04
N THR A 769 -37.68 2.12 -27.79
CA THR A 769 -37.45 0.67 -27.67
C THR A 769 -37.00 0.30 -26.26
N ASN A 770 -36.06 1.06 -25.70
CA ASN A 770 -35.56 0.82 -24.35
C ASN A 770 -36.61 1.12 -23.27
N LEU A 771 -37.43 2.15 -23.43
CA LEU A 771 -38.61 2.39 -22.58
C LEU A 771 -39.59 1.22 -22.64
N GLY A 772 -39.86 0.69 -23.82
CA GLY A 772 -40.71 -0.49 -24.00
C GLY A 772 -40.19 -1.70 -23.24
N LEU A 773 -38.88 -1.96 -23.28
CA LEU A 773 -38.24 -3.02 -22.50
C LEU A 773 -38.36 -2.78 -21.00
N VAL A 774 -38.09 -1.56 -20.53
CA VAL A 774 -38.23 -1.19 -19.10
C VAL A 774 -39.67 -1.35 -18.62
N TYR A 775 -40.65 -0.89 -19.39
CA TYR A 775 -42.07 -1.05 -19.05
C TYR A 775 -42.50 -2.52 -19.05
N THR A 776 -42.00 -3.32 -19.97
CA THR A 776 -42.19 -4.78 -19.96
C THR A 776 -41.67 -5.36 -18.64
N CYS A 777 -40.47 -4.94 -18.23
CA CYS A 777 -39.88 -5.41 -16.99
C CYS A 777 -40.64 -5.00 -15.73
N GLN A 778 -41.29 -3.84 -15.77
CA GLN A 778 -42.15 -3.35 -14.70
C GLN A 778 -43.60 -3.85 -14.78
N ARG A 779 -43.93 -4.74 -15.73
CA ARG A 779 -45.29 -5.22 -16.03
C ARG A 779 -46.29 -4.12 -16.42
N LYS A 780 -45.79 -3.00 -16.93
CA LYS A 780 -46.59 -1.92 -17.54
C LYS A 780 -46.82 -2.24 -19.03
N PHE A 781 -47.64 -3.25 -19.32
CA PHE A 781 -47.78 -3.81 -20.66
C PHE A 781 -48.38 -2.83 -21.70
N ASP A 782 -49.40 -2.05 -21.35
CA ASP A 782 -49.98 -1.08 -22.27
C ASP A 782 -49.00 0.08 -22.61
N PRO A 783 -48.28 0.67 -21.64
CA PRO A 783 -47.15 1.56 -21.95
C PRO A 783 -46.06 0.90 -22.81
N ALA A 784 -45.72 -0.37 -22.56
CA ALA A 784 -44.69 -1.07 -23.32
C ALA A 784 -45.06 -1.20 -24.81
N LEU A 785 -46.28 -1.70 -25.10
CA LEU A 785 -46.76 -1.85 -26.48
C LEU A 785 -46.80 -0.50 -27.21
N ARG A 786 -47.25 0.57 -26.53
CA ARG A 786 -47.26 1.92 -27.10
C ARG A 786 -45.85 2.42 -27.42
N ALA A 787 -44.88 2.20 -26.53
CA ALA A 787 -43.49 2.61 -26.76
C ALA A 787 -42.89 1.86 -27.97
N PHE A 788 -43.11 0.55 -28.09
CA PHE A 788 -42.67 -0.21 -29.27
C PHE A 788 -43.33 0.26 -30.57
N GLU A 789 -44.61 0.61 -30.54
CA GLU A 789 -45.32 1.16 -31.70
C GLU A 789 -44.82 2.55 -32.09
N GLN A 790 -44.53 3.41 -31.11
CA GLN A 790 -43.92 4.72 -31.33
C GLN A 790 -42.52 4.58 -31.94
N SER A 791 -41.71 3.65 -31.44
CA SER A 791 -40.40 3.36 -32.03
C SER A 791 -40.51 2.97 -33.50
N LEU A 792 -41.38 2.00 -33.83
CA LEU A 792 -41.61 1.57 -35.21
C LEU A 792 -42.13 2.71 -36.09
N ALA A 793 -43.02 3.56 -35.58
CA ALA A 793 -43.53 4.71 -36.31
C ALA A 793 -42.40 5.71 -36.63
N LEU A 794 -41.58 6.05 -35.65
CA LEU A 794 -40.43 6.95 -35.82
C LEU A 794 -39.42 6.40 -36.82
N LYS A 795 -39.03 5.12 -36.72
CA LYS A 795 -38.08 4.50 -37.67
C LYS A 795 -38.62 4.44 -39.11
N ARG A 796 -39.95 4.25 -39.28
CA ARG A 796 -40.59 4.32 -40.61
C ARG A 796 -40.58 5.73 -41.18
N GLU A 797 -40.82 6.75 -40.34
CA GLU A 797 -40.79 8.15 -40.77
C GLU A 797 -39.39 8.59 -41.21
N THR A 798 -38.34 8.10 -40.55
CA THR A 798 -36.94 8.45 -40.89
C THR A 798 -36.41 7.66 -42.09
N GLY A 799 -37.12 6.61 -42.52
CA GLY A 799 -36.66 5.71 -43.58
C GLY A 799 -35.52 4.77 -43.15
N GLY A 800 -35.21 4.74 -41.85
CA GLY A 800 -34.13 3.92 -41.26
C GLY A 800 -34.60 2.61 -40.63
N LEU A 801 -35.84 2.17 -40.88
CA LEU A 801 -36.33 0.89 -40.36
C LEU A 801 -35.73 -0.28 -41.16
N GLU A 802 -34.61 -0.80 -40.67
CA GLU A 802 -34.04 -2.03 -41.20
C GLU A 802 -34.91 -3.25 -40.84
N PRO A 803 -35.01 -4.27 -41.72
CA PRO A 803 -35.81 -5.47 -41.45
C PRO A 803 -35.47 -6.16 -40.12
N ASP A 804 -34.18 -6.24 -39.77
CA ASP A 804 -33.72 -6.88 -38.54
C ASP A 804 -34.17 -6.12 -37.28
N GLU A 805 -34.16 -4.78 -37.32
CA GLU A 805 -34.64 -3.94 -36.22
C GLU A 805 -36.15 -4.05 -36.04
N ALA A 806 -36.89 -4.09 -37.15
CA ALA A 806 -38.33 -4.32 -37.13
C ALA A 806 -38.65 -5.65 -36.45
N MET A 807 -37.90 -6.72 -36.78
CA MET A 807 -38.09 -8.04 -36.17
C MET A 807 -37.70 -8.06 -34.70
N SER A 808 -36.65 -7.34 -34.29
CA SER A 808 -36.29 -7.19 -32.87
C SER A 808 -37.41 -6.54 -32.05
N ILE A 809 -38.02 -5.46 -32.57
CA ILE A 809 -39.15 -4.80 -31.91
C ILE A 809 -40.40 -5.71 -31.91
N MET A 810 -40.66 -6.45 -32.99
CA MET A 810 -41.75 -7.44 -33.04
C MET A 810 -41.55 -8.56 -32.03
N TYR A 811 -40.33 -9.06 -31.88
CA TYR A 811 -39.98 -10.05 -30.84
C TYR A 811 -40.26 -9.49 -29.44
N ASN A 812 -39.85 -8.26 -29.14
CA ASN A 812 -40.14 -7.65 -27.83
C ASN A 812 -41.65 -7.49 -27.58
N LYS A 813 -42.45 -7.16 -28.61
CA LYS A 813 -43.93 -7.17 -28.52
C LYS A 813 -44.48 -8.57 -28.26
N ALA A 814 -43.90 -9.60 -28.88
CA ALA A 814 -44.30 -10.98 -28.66
C ALA A 814 -44.11 -11.41 -27.20
N VAL A 815 -42.99 -11.01 -26.57
CA VAL A 815 -42.74 -11.24 -25.14
C VAL A 815 -43.84 -10.60 -24.28
N VAL A 816 -44.27 -9.37 -24.59
CA VAL A 816 -45.40 -8.74 -23.88
C VAL A 816 -46.71 -9.54 -24.04
N PHE A 817 -46.98 -10.08 -25.23
CA PHE A 817 -48.14 -10.94 -25.45
C PHE A 817 -48.05 -12.26 -24.69
N MET A 818 -46.87 -12.88 -24.60
CA MET A 818 -46.66 -14.03 -23.74
C MET A 818 -46.91 -13.70 -22.27
N MET A 819 -46.48 -12.53 -21.79
CA MET A 819 -46.69 -12.11 -20.40
C MET A 819 -48.16 -11.77 -20.08
N THR A 820 -48.98 -11.48 -21.10
CA THR A 820 -50.42 -11.19 -20.97
C THR A 820 -51.30 -12.37 -21.40
N ASP A 821 -50.70 -13.56 -21.57
CA ASP A 821 -51.35 -14.81 -21.97
C ASP A 821 -52.08 -14.76 -23.33
N LYS A 822 -51.64 -13.88 -24.22
CA LYS A 822 -52.10 -13.78 -25.62
C LYS A 822 -51.21 -14.63 -26.52
N LEU A 823 -51.33 -15.95 -26.37
CA LEU A 823 -50.38 -16.91 -26.94
C LEU A 823 -50.44 -16.95 -28.47
N GLU A 824 -51.61 -16.76 -29.08
CA GLU A 824 -51.77 -16.74 -30.54
C GLU A 824 -51.06 -15.55 -31.19
N GLU A 825 -51.22 -14.35 -30.64
CA GLU A 825 -50.54 -13.15 -31.12
C GLU A 825 -49.03 -13.22 -30.89
N ALA A 826 -48.59 -13.79 -29.76
CA ALA A 826 -47.18 -14.03 -29.49
C ALA A 826 -46.56 -15.00 -30.50
N GLU A 827 -47.20 -16.13 -30.76
CA GLU A 827 -46.73 -17.13 -31.71
C GLU A 827 -46.61 -16.55 -33.12
N ALA A 828 -47.60 -15.78 -33.57
CA ALA A 828 -47.58 -15.16 -34.89
C ALA A 828 -46.36 -14.23 -35.05
N LEU A 829 -46.06 -13.41 -34.04
CA LEU A 829 -44.90 -12.52 -34.06
C LEU A 829 -43.57 -13.27 -33.97
N LEU A 830 -43.48 -14.28 -33.10
CA LEU A 830 -42.27 -15.11 -32.97
C LEU A 830 -41.98 -15.90 -34.24
N CYS A 831 -42.98 -16.51 -34.86
CA CYS A 831 -42.82 -17.23 -36.12
C CYS A 831 -42.36 -16.31 -37.26
N ASN A 832 -42.91 -15.10 -37.31
CA ASN A 832 -42.52 -14.10 -38.31
C ASN A 832 -41.06 -13.66 -38.12
N ALA A 833 -40.67 -13.36 -36.87
CA ALA A 833 -39.29 -13.00 -36.54
C ALA A 833 -38.32 -14.16 -36.82
N ALA A 834 -38.66 -15.39 -36.39
CA ALA A 834 -37.86 -16.58 -36.64
C ALA A 834 -37.70 -16.88 -38.13
N ALA A 835 -38.78 -16.76 -38.92
CA ALA A 835 -38.74 -17.01 -40.36
C ALA A 835 -37.83 -16.00 -41.09
N HIS A 836 -37.87 -14.72 -40.69
CA HIS A 836 -36.99 -13.68 -41.24
C HIS A 836 -35.52 -14.02 -41.02
N PHE A 837 -35.14 -14.32 -39.78
CA PHE A 837 -33.75 -14.66 -39.47
C PHE A 837 -33.30 -16.04 -40.00
N ALA A 838 -34.25 -16.93 -40.33
CA ALA A 838 -33.95 -18.20 -40.99
C ALA A 838 -33.71 -18.04 -42.51
N GLN A 839 -34.16 -16.94 -43.13
CA GLN A 839 -34.13 -16.70 -44.57
C GLN A 839 -33.03 -15.74 -45.04
N SER A 840 -32.36 -14.98 -44.15
CA SER A 840 -31.32 -14.04 -44.57
C SER A 840 -30.05 -14.77 -45.03
N GLU A 841 -29.80 -14.78 -46.35
CA GLU A 841 -28.57 -15.30 -46.99
C GLU A 841 -27.40 -14.30 -46.91
N THR A 842 -27.18 -13.63 -45.78
CA THR A 842 -26.02 -12.72 -45.65
C THR A 842 -24.73 -13.48 -45.34
N GLU A 843 -23.81 -13.42 -46.30
CA GLU A 843 -22.54 -14.15 -46.36
C GLU A 843 -21.58 -13.91 -45.19
N SER A 844 -20.82 -14.96 -44.87
CA SER A 844 -19.44 -14.91 -44.35
C SER A 844 -19.22 -14.57 -42.86
N LEU A 845 -19.74 -15.43 -41.97
CA LEU A 845 -19.10 -15.94 -40.72
C LEU A 845 -20.11 -16.71 -39.84
N LEU A 846 -21.41 -16.47 -40.05
CA LEU A 846 -22.53 -16.93 -39.21
C LEU A 846 -23.21 -18.25 -39.65
N ARG A 847 -22.52 -19.16 -40.37
CA ARG A 847 -23.11 -20.45 -40.80
C ARG A 847 -22.76 -21.67 -39.93
N LYS A 848 -22.60 -21.49 -38.61
CA LYS A 848 -22.61 -22.60 -37.64
C LYS A 848 -23.43 -22.34 -36.37
N GLU A 849 -24.02 -21.15 -36.25
CA GLU A 849 -24.36 -20.52 -34.97
C GLU A 849 -25.63 -19.69 -35.15
N TYR A 850 -26.63 -19.86 -34.30
CA TYR A 850 -27.77 -18.97 -34.27
C TYR A 850 -27.29 -17.62 -33.72
N ASN A 851 -27.58 -16.50 -34.39
CA ASN A 851 -27.37 -15.16 -33.81
C ASN A 851 -28.08 -15.09 -32.44
N HIS A 852 -27.53 -14.39 -31.45
CA HIS A 852 -28.07 -14.33 -30.07
C HIS A 852 -29.57 -14.01 -30.03
N LEU A 853 -30.06 -13.13 -30.93
CA LEU A 853 -31.49 -12.83 -31.05
C LEU A 853 -32.31 -14.04 -31.55
N CYS A 854 -31.78 -14.83 -32.49
CA CYS A 854 -32.41 -16.06 -32.95
C CYS A 854 -32.53 -17.09 -31.83
N VAL A 855 -31.46 -17.27 -31.04
CA VAL A 855 -31.48 -18.18 -29.88
C VAL A 855 -32.55 -17.74 -28.88
N ARG A 856 -32.67 -16.43 -28.62
CA ARG A 856 -33.72 -15.87 -27.76
C ARG A 856 -35.12 -16.11 -28.30
N ILE A 857 -35.34 -15.86 -29.59
CA ILE A 857 -36.63 -16.13 -30.26
C ILE A 857 -37.00 -17.62 -30.12
N ILE A 858 -36.07 -18.53 -30.42
CA ILE A 858 -36.32 -19.98 -30.34
C ILE A 858 -36.56 -20.43 -28.89
N LYS A 859 -35.84 -19.86 -27.93
CA LYS A 859 -36.07 -20.08 -26.49
C LYS A 859 -37.49 -19.67 -26.08
N ASP A 860 -37.94 -18.49 -26.49
CA ASP A 860 -39.28 -18.01 -26.14
C ASP A 860 -40.39 -18.74 -26.94
N MET A 861 -40.09 -19.22 -28.16
CA MET A 861 -40.95 -20.19 -28.85
C MET A 861 -41.09 -21.49 -28.07
N GLY A 862 -40.00 -22.07 -27.57
CA GLY A 862 -40.06 -23.28 -26.75
C GLY A 862 -40.84 -23.08 -25.45
N GLU A 863 -40.71 -21.90 -24.81
CA GLU A 863 -41.54 -21.52 -23.65
C GLU A 863 -43.03 -21.45 -24.02
N LEU A 864 -43.37 -20.94 -25.20
CA LEU A 864 -44.75 -20.95 -25.70
C LEU A 864 -45.27 -22.38 -25.93
N ILE A 865 -44.43 -23.27 -26.47
CA ILE A 865 -44.76 -24.70 -26.66
C ILE A 865 -44.97 -25.40 -25.30
N LEU A 866 -44.15 -25.09 -24.27
CA LEU A 866 -44.36 -25.56 -22.91
C LEU A 866 -45.73 -25.15 -22.37
N ARG A 867 -46.11 -23.87 -22.50
CA ARG A 867 -47.40 -23.37 -22.01
C ARG A 867 -48.61 -24.01 -22.69
N ARG A 868 -48.44 -24.54 -23.91
CA ARG A 868 -49.47 -25.32 -24.62
C ARG A 868 -49.51 -26.79 -24.21
N GLY A 869 -48.70 -27.21 -23.25
CA GLY A 869 -48.64 -28.58 -22.73
C GLY A 869 -47.89 -29.56 -23.65
N LEU A 870 -47.12 -29.06 -24.63
CA LEU A 870 -46.33 -29.89 -25.54
C LEU A 870 -44.89 -30.06 -25.02
N THR A 871 -44.76 -30.53 -23.78
CA THR A 871 -43.51 -30.50 -23.01
C THR A 871 -42.34 -31.25 -23.67
N GLU A 872 -42.58 -32.42 -24.24
CA GLU A 872 -41.54 -33.19 -24.96
C GLU A 872 -41.00 -32.45 -26.20
N ALA A 873 -41.88 -31.77 -26.94
CA ALA A 873 -41.49 -30.99 -28.11
C ALA A 873 -40.64 -29.77 -27.72
N ALA A 874 -41.01 -29.09 -26.64
CA ALA A 874 -40.23 -27.97 -26.11
C ALA A 874 -38.86 -28.43 -25.57
N MET A 875 -38.81 -29.55 -24.84
CA MET A 875 -37.55 -30.10 -24.33
C MET A 875 -36.59 -30.51 -25.45
N SER A 876 -37.11 -31.11 -26.54
CA SER A 876 -36.32 -31.40 -27.74
C SER A 876 -35.74 -30.12 -28.32
N LEU A 877 -36.56 -29.09 -28.50
CA LEU A 877 -36.13 -27.80 -29.07
C LEU A 877 -35.04 -27.15 -28.21
N PHE A 878 -35.21 -27.10 -26.89
CA PHE A 878 -34.21 -26.52 -26.00
C PHE A 878 -32.89 -27.29 -26.04
N ARG A 879 -32.93 -28.62 -26.02
CA ARG A 879 -31.73 -29.46 -26.07
C ARG A 879 -30.98 -29.28 -27.40
N ASP A 880 -31.70 -29.29 -28.51
CA ASP A 880 -31.12 -29.11 -29.85
C ASP A 880 -30.41 -27.76 -29.97
N VAL A 881 -31.03 -26.69 -29.49
CA VAL A 881 -30.42 -25.34 -29.48
C VAL A 881 -29.22 -25.30 -28.53
N PHE A 882 -29.33 -25.86 -27.32
CA PHE A 882 -28.24 -25.89 -26.35
C PHE A 882 -27.01 -26.61 -26.89
N ASP A 883 -27.19 -27.83 -27.42
CA ASP A 883 -26.09 -28.64 -27.94
C ASP A 883 -25.43 -28.01 -29.18
N THR A 884 -26.22 -27.32 -30.02
CA THR A 884 -25.70 -26.61 -31.19
C THR A 884 -24.89 -25.37 -30.79
N GLN A 885 -25.32 -24.63 -29.77
CA GLN A 885 -24.74 -23.33 -29.41
C GLN A 885 -23.71 -23.37 -28.27
N ARG A 886 -23.62 -24.45 -27.49
CA ARG A 886 -22.72 -24.50 -26.32
C ARG A 886 -21.23 -24.37 -26.67
N ASN A 887 -20.81 -24.95 -27.79
CA ASN A 887 -19.41 -24.89 -28.24
C ASN A 887 -19.06 -23.53 -28.86
N VAL A 888 -20.08 -22.73 -29.16
CA VAL A 888 -19.99 -21.43 -29.83
C VAL A 888 -19.91 -20.32 -28.78
N LEU A 889 -20.92 -20.29 -27.90
CA LEU A 889 -21.12 -19.20 -26.94
C LEU A 889 -20.42 -19.48 -25.61
N GLY A 890 -20.08 -20.74 -25.34
CA GLY A 890 -19.61 -21.21 -24.03
C GLY A 890 -20.78 -21.51 -23.07
N ASP A 891 -20.59 -22.50 -22.20
CA ASP A 891 -21.63 -23.03 -21.30
C ASP A 891 -22.19 -22.00 -20.31
N THR A 892 -21.45 -20.92 -20.05
CA THR A 892 -21.81 -19.81 -19.16
C THR A 892 -22.37 -18.61 -19.92
N HIS A 893 -22.71 -18.72 -21.20
CA HIS A 893 -23.31 -17.59 -21.91
C HIS A 893 -24.73 -17.29 -21.37
N PRO A 894 -25.13 -16.01 -21.16
CA PRO A 894 -26.42 -15.66 -20.55
C PRO A 894 -27.63 -16.31 -21.22
N THR A 895 -27.63 -16.37 -22.55
CA THR A 895 -28.71 -17.01 -23.31
C THR A 895 -28.78 -18.52 -23.09
N LEU A 896 -27.65 -19.22 -22.92
CA LEU A 896 -27.63 -20.66 -22.68
C LEU A 896 -27.98 -21.00 -21.24
N VAL A 897 -27.58 -20.16 -20.28
CA VAL A 897 -28.00 -20.31 -18.87
C VAL A 897 -29.51 -20.11 -18.73
N SER A 898 -30.08 -19.13 -19.44
CA SER A 898 -31.55 -18.95 -19.52
C SER A 898 -32.26 -20.15 -20.17
N LEU A 899 -31.60 -20.81 -21.14
CA LEU A 899 -32.11 -22.03 -21.78
C LEU A 899 -32.08 -23.24 -20.82
N LYS A 900 -31.01 -23.41 -20.04
CA LYS A 900 -30.90 -24.43 -18.97
C LYS A 900 -32.04 -24.29 -17.95
N LEU A 901 -32.41 -23.07 -17.61
CA LEU A 901 -33.52 -22.80 -16.70
C LEU A 901 -34.86 -23.28 -17.28
N ASN A 902 -35.14 -22.97 -18.55
CA ASN A 902 -36.33 -23.48 -19.24
C ASN A 902 -36.30 -25.01 -19.40
N MET A 903 -35.12 -25.62 -19.62
CA MET A 903 -34.94 -27.07 -19.61
C MET A 903 -35.20 -27.67 -18.22
N GLY A 904 -34.82 -26.97 -17.15
CA GLY A 904 -35.13 -27.34 -15.77
C GLY A 904 -36.64 -27.40 -15.55
N ARG A 905 -37.36 -26.33 -15.95
CA ARG A 905 -38.82 -26.28 -15.91
C ARG A 905 -39.49 -27.40 -16.72
N ALA A 906 -39.05 -27.62 -17.97
CA ALA A 906 -39.53 -28.71 -18.81
C ALA A 906 -39.28 -30.09 -18.17
N SER A 907 -38.11 -30.27 -17.55
CA SER A 907 -37.77 -31.52 -16.85
C SER A 907 -38.68 -31.78 -15.65
N THR A 908 -39.10 -30.73 -14.93
CA THR A 908 -40.09 -30.82 -13.85
C THR A 908 -41.46 -31.28 -14.38
N GLU A 909 -41.95 -30.69 -15.48
CA GLU A 909 -43.22 -31.11 -16.12
C GLU A 909 -43.17 -32.56 -16.63
N LEU A 910 -41.99 -33.05 -17.05
CA LEU A 910 -41.76 -34.45 -17.45
C LEU A 910 -41.57 -35.40 -16.25
N GLY A 911 -41.59 -34.92 -15.01
CA GLY A 911 -41.34 -35.72 -13.80
C GLY A 911 -39.88 -36.13 -13.60
N GLN A 912 -38.94 -35.49 -14.30
CA GLN A 912 -37.50 -35.74 -14.22
C GLN A 912 -36.84 -34.85 -13.15
N PHE A 913 -37.30 -34.98 -11.90
CA PHE A 913 -36.96 -34.05 -10.81
C PHE A 913 -35.46 -33.93 -10.50
N GLU A 914 -34.70 -35.02 -10.55
CA GLU A 914 -33.24 -34.97 -10.32
C GLU A 914 -32.52 -34.11 -11.37
N ALA A 915 -32.89 -34.27 -12.64
CA ALA A 915 -32.31 -33.49 -13.73
C ALA A 915 -32.73 -32.02 -13.64
N ALA A 916 -34.00 -31.76 -13.28
CA ALA A 916 -34.51 -30.42 -13.06
C ALA A 916 -33.73 -29.69 -11.96
N ARG A 917 -33.57 -30.30 -10.79
CA ARG A 917 -32.81 -29.68 -9.68
C ARG A 917 -31.36 -29.40 -10.06
N ALA A 918 -30.68 -30.35 -10.69
CA ALA A 918 -29.28 -30.16 -11.10
C ALA A 918 -29.12 -28.94 -12.04
N LEU A 919 -30.01 -28.80 -13.02
CA LEU A 919 -30.02 -27.64 -13.93
C LEU A 919 -30.33 -26.33 -13.19
N LEU A 920 -31.35 -26.32 -12.33
CA LEU A 920 -31.79 -25.12 -11.62
C LEU A 920 -30.76 -24.66 -10.58
N GLU A 921 -30.14 -25.58 -9.83
CA GLU A 921 -29.07 -25.27 -8.87
C GLU A 921 -27.83 -24.71 -9.58
N GLU A 922 -27.47 -25.26 -10.74
CA GLU A 922 -26.40 -24.72 -11.58
C GLU A 922 -26.72 -23.28 -12.02
N VAL A 923 -27.94 -23.04 -12.53
CA VAL A 923 -28.40 -21.71 -12.93
C VAL A 923 -28.39 -20.74 -11.75
N ILE A 924 -28.87 -21.14 -10.57
CA ILE A 924 -28.86 -20.29 -9.37
C ILE A 924 -27.44 -19.95 -8.95
N ALA A 925 -26.50 -20.90 -9.02
CA ALA A 925 -25.09 -20.63 -8.69
C ALA A 925 -24.50 -19.59 -9.65
N ILE A 926 -24.70 -19.78 -10.96
CA ILE A 926 -24.23 -18.85 -11.99
C ILE A 926 -24.88 -17.46 -11.82
N TYR A 927 -26.19 -17.39 -11.65
CA TYR A 927 -26.92 -16.13 -11.47
C TYR A 927 -26.58 -15.43 -10.15
N THR A 928 -26.33 -16.18 -9.08
CA THR A 928 -25.83 -15.63 -7.81
C THR A 928 -24.44 -15.04 -7.96
N GLU A 929 -23.59 -15.65 -8.78
CA GLU A 929 -22.28 -15.09 -9.12
C GLU A 929 -22.39 -13.81 -9.96
N TRP A 930 -23.26 -13.80 -10.98
CA TRP A 930 -23.41 -12.65 -11.89
C TRP A 930 -24.09 -11.45 -11.26
N TRP A 931 -25.20 -11.66 -10.57
CA TRP A 931 -26.08 -10.58 -10.11
C TRP A 931 -26.25 -10.52 -8.60
N GLY A 932 -25.71 -11.50 -7.88
CA GLY A 932 -26.01 -11.69 -6.47
C GLY A 932 -27.31 -12.45 -6.25
N ARG A 933 -27.45 -12.97 -5.02
CA ARG A 933 -28.61 -13.79 -4.63
C ARG A 933 -29.93 -13.01 -4.72
N ARG A 934 -29.91 -11.69 -4.48
CA ARG A 934 -31.09 -10.82 -4.45
C ARG A 934 -31.36 -10.09 -5.77
N HIS A 935 -31.09 -10.71 -6.91
CA HIS A 935 -31.45 -10.16 -8.23
C HIS A 935 -32.74 -10.80 -8.77
N PRO A 936 -33.58 -10.08 -9.55
CA PRO A 936 -34.83 -10.62 -10.09
C PRO A 936 -34.69 -11.96 -10.81
N GLU A 937 -33.67 -12.11 -11.66
CA GLU A 937 -33.45 -13.35 -12.43
C GLU A 937 -32.96 -14.52 -11.55
N THR A 938 -32.14 -14.24 -10.52
CA THR A 938 -31.72 -15.26 -9.55
C THR A 938 -32.92 -15.73 -8.73
N MET A 939 -33.77 -14.79 -8.29
CA MET A 939 -34.99 -15.08 -7.54
C MET A 939 -36.00 -15.88 -8.37
N ARG A 940 -36.07 -15.64 -9.68
CA ARG A 940 -36.86 -16.46 -10.61
C ARG A 940 -36.35 -17.90 -10.69
N ALA A 941 -35.04 -18.10 -10.79
CA ALA A 941 -34.47 -19.45 -10.77
C ALA A 941 -34.72 -20.17 -9.43
N ILE A 942 -34.69 -19.44 -8.31
CA ILE A 942 -35.04 -19.96 -6.98
C ILE A 942 -36.54 -20.33 -6.92
N ASP A 943 -37.43 -19.53 -7.50
CA ASP A 943 -38.87 -19.85 -7.57
C ASP A 943 -39.15 -21.14 -8.37
N GLU A 944 -38.48 -21.32 -9.51
CA GLU A 944 -38.57 -22.56 -10.31
C GLU A 944 -38.03 -23.79 -9.56
N LEU A 945 -36.96 -23.62 -8.77
CA LEU A 945 -36.45 -24.70 -7.92
C LEU A 945 -37.44 -25.04 -6.79
N ALA A 946 -38.05 -24.03 -6.17
CA ALA A 946 -39.07 -24.21 -5.14
C ALA A 946 -40.28 -24.96 -5.71
N TRP A 947 -40.72 -24.60 -6.92
CA TRP A 947 -41.78 -25.32 -7.62
C TRP A 947 -41.41 -26.77 -7.93
N THR A 948 -40.19 -27.00 -8.41
CA THR A 948 -39.67 -28.35 -8.70
C THR A 948 -39.69 -29.24 -7.46
N LEU A 949 -39.27 -28.71 -6.31
CA LEU A 949 -39.32 -29.42 -5.03
C LEU A 949 -40.75 -29.71 -4.59
N MET A 950 -41.69 -28.79 -4.83
CA MET A 950 -43.10 -29.01 -4.52
C MET A 950 -43.68 -30.15 -5.37
N GLU A 951 -43.47 -30.16 -6.69
CA GLU A 951 -43.94 -31.23 -7.58
C GLU A 951 -43.26 -32.57 -7.29
N GLU A 952 -41.97 -32.58 -6.96
CA GLU A 952 -41.27 -33.78 -6.49
C GLU A 952 -41.91 -34.33 -5.20
N GLY A 953 -42.24 -33.43 -4.25
CA GLY A 953 -42.95 -33.77 -3.02
C GLY A 953 -44.32 -34.39 -3.31
N ARG A 954 -45.15 -33.74 -4.13
CA ARG A 954 -46.48 -34.25 -4.53
C ARG A 954 -46.40 -35.62 -5.21
N TYR A 955 -45.41 -35.81 -6.08
CA TYR A 955 -45.15 -37.10 -6.70
C TYR A 955 -44.81 -38.16 -5.66
N LYS A 956 -43.89 -37.85 -4.71
CA LYS A 956 -43.53 -38.74 -3.60
C LYS A 956 -44.74 -39.10 -2.74
N GLU A 957 -45.62 -38.16 -2.40
CA GLU A 957 -46.85 -38.46 -1.67
C GLU A 957 -47.75 -39.43 -2.44
N ALA A 958 -47.94 -39.18 -3.75
CA ALA A 958 -48.75 -40.04 -4.61
C ALA A 958 -48.23 -41.48 -4.68
N VAL A 959 -46.90 -41.67 -4.65
CA VAL A 959 -46.25 -43.00 -4.61
C VAL A 959 -45.97 -43.50 -3.19
N LYS A 960 -46.53 -42.88 -2.14
CA LYS A 960 -46.37 -43.23 -0.72
C LYS A 960 -44.92 -43.18 -0.19
N GLY A 961 -44.08 -42.33 -0.79
CA GLY A 961 -42.77 -41.94 -0.27
C GLY A 961 -42.85 -40.80 0.76
N SER A 962 -41.73 -40.48 1.40
CA SER A 962 -41.61 -39.31 2.28
C SER A 962 -41.42 -38.04 1.44
N ALA A 963 -42.35 -37.08 1.55
CA ALA A 963 -42.33 -35.80 0.82
C ALA A 963 -42.02 -34.57 1.69
N LEU A 964 -41.97 -34.77 3.01
CA LEU A 964 -41.95 -33.67 3.99
C LEU A 964 -40.70 -32.80 3.88
N SER A 965 -39.56 -33.37 3.47
CA SER A 965 -38.30 -32.62 3.31
C SER A 965 -38.32 -31.71 2.09
N GLU A 966 -38.89 -32.16 0.97
CA GLU A 966 -38.93 -31.40 -0.28
C GLU A 966 -39.93 -30.24 -0.17
N MET A 967 -41.12 -30.51 0.38
CA MET A 967 -42.13 -29.47 0.62
C MET A 967 -41.64 -28.42 1.63
N GLN A 968 -40.93 -28.80 2.68
CA GLN A 968 -40.36 -27.82 3.62
C GLN A 968 -39.36 -26.89 2.91
N LYS A 969 -38.44 -27.45 2.11
CA LYS A 969 -37.46 -26.65 1.35
C LYS A 969 -38.14 -25.74 0.32
N ALA A 970 -39.20 -26.21 -0.35
CA ALA A 970 -39.99 -25.39 -1.26
C ALA A 970 -40.58 -24.16 -0.54
N GLY A 971 -41.13 -24.37 0.67
CA GLY A 971 -41.62 -23.28 1.51
C GLY A 971 -40.55 -22.26 1.89
N GLU A 972 -39.38 -22.72 2.35
CA GLU A 972 -38.25 -21.85 2.72
C GLU A 972 -37.79 -20.98 1.53
N LEU A 973 -37.68 -21.57 0.33
CA LEU A 973 -37.30 -20.84 -0.87
C LEU A 973 -38.38 -19.85 -1.32
N TRP A 974 -39.66 -20.22 -1.28
CA TRP A 974 -40.75 -19.29 -1.61
C TRP A 974 -40.89 -18.14 -0.61
N GLU A 975 -40.62 -18.36 0.68
CA GLU A 975 -40.58 -17.27 1.67
C GLU A 975 -39.48 -16.24 1.34
N GLU A 976 -38.31 -16.72 0.91
CA GLU A 976 -37.23 -15.85 0.44
C GLU A 976 -37.64 -15.03 -0.78
N VAL A 977 -38.17 -15.70 -1.81
CA VAL A 977 -38.62 -15.06 -3.05
C VAL A 977 -39.72 -14.03 -2.76
N LEU A 978 -40.67 -14.37 -1.89
CA LEU A 978 -41.74 -13.47 -1.45
C LEU A 978 -41.18 -12.24 -0.74
N GLY A 979 -40.25 -12.42 0.19
CA GLY A 979 -39.57 -11.33 0.89
C GLY A 979 -38.85 -10.39 -0.08
N PHE A 980 -38.22 -10.95 -1.11
CA PHE A 980 -37.61 -10.16 -2.18
C PHE A 980 -38.65 -9.35 -2.97
N TYR A 981 -39.66 -9.98 -3.56
CA TYR A 981 -40.63 -9.27 -4.41
C TYR A 981 -41.45 -8.24 -3.63
N ARG A 982 -41.80 -8.49 -2.36
CA ARG A 982 -42.41 -7.47 -1.48
C ARG A 982 -41.50 -6.25 -1.29
N SER A 983 -40.20 -6.47 -1.11
CA SER A 983 -39.26 -5.37 -0.90
C SER A 983 -39.03 -4.49 -2.14
N ILE A 984 -39.11 -5.07 -3.34
CA ILE A 984 -38.83 -4.36 -4.60
C ILE A 984 -40.10 -3.81 -5.25
N HIS A 985 -41.18 -4.59 -5.27
CA HIS A 985 -42.42 -4.26 -5.99
C HIS A 985 -43.60 -3.93 -5.06
N GLY A 986 -43.42 -4.09 -3.75
CA GLY A 986 -44.48 -3.89 -2.75
C GLY A 986 -45.39 -5.10 -2.58
N ASP A 987 -46.17 -5.07 -1.49
CA ASP A 987 -47.04 -6.17 -1.06
C ASP A 987 -48.21 -6.46 -2.03
N GLY A 988 -48.60 -5.47 -2.84
CA GLY A 988 -49.70 -5.59 -3.81
C GLY A 988 -49.26 -6.02 -5.21
N SER A 989 -48.00 -6.43 -5.41
CA SER A 989 -47.51 -6.83 -6.74
C SER A 989 -48.00 -8.23 -7.12
N ASP A 990 -48.30 -8.44 -8.41
CA ASP A 990 -48.73 -9.74 -8.93
C ASP A 990 -47.73 -10.86 -8.62
N MET A 991 -46.42 -10.56 -8.66
CA MET A 991 -45.34 -11.50 -8.30
C MET A 991 -45.42 -11.94 -6.83
N ALA A 992 -45.55 -10.97 -5.91
CA ALA A 992 -45.69 -11.28 -4.49
C ALA A 992 -47.00 -12.01 -4.20
N GLY A 993 -48.09 -11.64 -4.90
CA GLY A 993 -49.39 -12.33 -4.81
C GLY A 993 -49.32 -13.78 -5.28
N GLN A 994 -48.62 -14.04 -6.38
CA GLN A 994 -48.42 -15.37 -6.97
C GLN A 994 -47.61 -16.29 -6.06
N VAL A 995 -46.47 -15.82 -5.54
CA VAL A 995 -45.66 -16.58 -4.57
C VAL A 995 -46.42 -16.77 -3.25
N SER A 996 -47.22 -15.77 -2.82
CA SER A 996 -48.10 -15.91 -1.65
C SER A 996 -49.17 -16.99 -1.87
N LEU A 997 -49.75 -17.10 -3.07
CA LEU A 997 -50.69 -18.17 -3.43
C LEU A 997 -50.02 -19.54 -3.39
N ASN A 998 -48.79 -19.66 -3.91
CA ASN A 998 -48.01 -20.91 -3.85
C ASN A 998 -47.75 -21.35 -2.40
N LEU A 999 -47.35 -20.41 -1.52
CA LEU A 999 -47.18 -20.66 -0.08
C LEU A 999 -48.48 -21.06 0.62
N LEU A 1000 -49.61 -20.45 0.24
CA LEU A 1000 -50.93 -20.84 0.77
C LEU A 1000 -51.33 -22.26 0.34
N CYS A 1001 -51.02 -22.65 -0.90
CA CYS A 1001 -51.27 -24.01 -1.39
C CYS A 1001 -50.43 -25.04 -0.62
N LEU A 1002 -49.19 -24.69 -0.25
CA LEU A 1002 -48.32 -25.52 0.58
C LEU A 1002 -48.84 -25.68 2.01
N GLY A 1003 -49.40 -24.62 2.60
CA GLY A 1003 -50.04 -24.64 3.92
C GLY A 1003 -51.31 -25.51 4.00
N ASN A 1004 -52.06 -25.63 2.89
CA ASN A 1004 -53.28 -26.42 2.82
C ASN A 1004 -53.04 -27.91 2.47
N ALA A 1005 -51.87 -28.29 1.97
CA ALA A 1005 -51.51 -29.68 1.68
C ALA A 1005 -51.45 -30.58 2.94
N GLY A 1006 -51.35 -30.00 4.14
CA GLY A 1006 -51.40 -30.72 5.41
C GLY A 1006 -52.80 -31.00 5.97
N SER A 1007 -53.87 -30.48 5.37
CA SER A 1007 -55.26 -30.73 5.79
C SER A 1007 -55.97 -31.63 4.77
N ALA A 1008 -56.35 -32.82 5.21
CA ALA A 1008 -56.91 -33.90 4.37
C ALA A 1008 -58.29 -33.64 3.73
N ASP A 1009 -58.77 -32.40 3.68
CA ASP A 1009 -60.07 -32.05 3.09
C ASP A 1009 -59.97 -30.68 2.38
N GLN A 1010 -59.69 -30.69 1.07
CA GLN A 1010 -60.36 -29.85 0.07
C GLN A 1010 -59.80 -30.06 -1.35
N GLU A 1011 -60.69 -30.42 -2.28
CA GLU A 1011 -60.49 -30.28 -3.72
C GLU A 1011 -60.30 -28.79 -4.06
N MET A 1012 -59.06 -28.33 -4.21
CA MET A 1012 -58.76 -27.14 -4.99
C MET A 1012 -57.88 -27.54 -6.17
N ASN A 1013 -58.49 -27.55 -7.37
CA ASN A 1013 -57.84 -27.62 -8.69
C ASN A 1013 -57.01 -26.36 -9.00
N GLY A 1014 -56.23 -25.85 -8.05
CA GLY A 1014 -55.33 -24.72 -8.26
C GLY A 1014 -53.93 -25.24 -8.60
N GLY A 1015 -53.61 -25.34 -9.89
CA GLY A 1015 -52.25 -25.64 -10.33
C GLY A 1015 -51.28 -24.51 -10.01
N TYR A 1016 -49.99 -24.82 -9.95
CA TYR A 1016 -48.90 -23.84 -9.91
C TYR A 1016 -49.12 -22.77 -10.98
N ILE A 1017 -49.00 -21.50 -10.58
CA ILE A 1017 -49.00 -20.38 -11.51
C ILE A 1017 -47.52 -19.94 -11.61
N PRO A 1018 -46.85 -20.08 -12.77
CA PRO A 1018 -45.44 -19.70 -12.93
C PRO A 1018 -45.23 -18.19 -12.94
N VAL A 1019 -44.18 -17.73 -12.26
CA VAL A 1019 -43.70 -16.35 -12.40
C VAL A 1019 -43.17 -16.16 -13.83
N LEU A 1020 -43.97 -15.49 -14.67
CA LEU A 1020 -43.71 -15.34 -16.11
C LEU A 1020 -42.36 -14.63 -16.41
N ASN A 1021 -41.62 -15.15 -17.40
CA ASN A 1021 -40.30 -14.69 -17.90
C ASN A 1021 -40.20 -13.17 -18.17
N LEU A 1022 -39.03 -12.59 -17.85
CA LEU A 1022 -38.57 -11.22 -18.18
C LEU A 1022 -37.53 -11.21 -19.30
#